data_AF-A0A819ZM95-F1
#
_entry.id   AF-A0A819ZM95-F1
#
_cell.length_a   1.000
_cell.length_b   1.000
_cell.length_c   1.000
_cell.angle_alpha   90.00
_cell.angle_beta   90.00
_cell.angle_gamma   90.00
#
_symmetry.space_group_name_H-M   'P 1'
#
loop_
_entity.id
_entity.type
_entity.pdbx_description
1 polymer ?
#
loop_
_entity_poly.entity_id
_entity_poly.type
_entity_poly.pdbx_seq_one_letter_code
_entity_poly.pdbx_strand_id
1 'polypeptide(L)'
;SNPNSQLPDGNSCLHLAAVNGHIECIRHLLKFGANSSIENNSGLTPWHHLSRLNEAIELECLQLFVDMSQTLPPTDLIFDAIEHNHTNTYGYLLSTMHEELKDDPSYLSRLLRTSLRSSNTYFLECLFAIITMQDFIQFFDPNTFISNECFAVLSALHDAEADLKPIHVIVRIASSNREHRYSYGIGTISITPELSWLDLERKCIKIYTDHITQIDSPFDYIKSSIGCSANHIDTLTLGLTKWHYQDSPLDGSPMPYTAAREQNSIMIQLKGIDLNATDSLAYNYFIPSQNLKNFIRYIEQNLYVGVYGAAYLQKKSLFEDLMRYLERPMAFSTTPKFKVIRFEFETLTSMDDCIDELVAQDFFRTHPWLNEQQQFVKHVLYFANIQNSIGADILNLLLNSESISDSCQRLYYSKRDNQQSTIIYYFPSIFHIFITMSKRTWSTENEIYKKFKWIPFKIDSVPWNGLLKRHLWRRMIDINVCENRPVDNELIKTLQWITNVWQRYNECLQKLSLQDALLGPALFFDCPMERDAIFDWLQMKWNTIVAPLVRELSMNKCAQPKPKGSTSASAAANAIASSLRANSLEISTPYESVACTALYVLLHRAVSRDCPLTGQEREQYLLNFVGSRLEGGGSSSMMSSAASSRASTPQPSNYCDFVSIQLE
;
A
#
# COMPACT_ATOMS: atom_id res chain seq x y z
N SER A 1 71.86 -8.03 -38.52
CA SER A 1 71.75 -8.59 -37.16
C SER A 1 70.28 -8.67 -36.80
N ASN A 2 69.86 -9.69 -36.04
CA ASN A 2 68.46 -9.83 -35.61
C ASN A 2 68.10 -8.65 -34.68
N PRO A 3 67.14 -7.76 -35.02
CA PRO A 3 66.80 -6.60 -34.19
C PRO A 3 66.19 -6.98 -32.83
N ASN A 4 65.80 -8.24 -32.66
CA ASN A 4 65.18 -8.79 -31.44
C ASN A 4 66.17 -9.54 -30.54
N SER A 5 67.48 -9.49 -30.82
CA SER A 5 68.48 -10.11 -29.94
C SER A 5 68.47 -9.44 -28.57
N GLN A 6 68.36 -10.24 -27.50
CA GLN A 6 68.37 -9.76 -26.13
C GLN A 6 69.76 -9.85 -25.51
N LEU A 7 70.08 -8.86 -24.70
CA LEU A 7 71.26 -8.84 -23.83
C LEU A 7 71.09 -9.82 -22.66
N PRO A 8 72.14 -10.09 -21.85
CA PRO A 8 72.06 -11.01 -20.72
C PRO A 8 71.00 -10.66 -19.65
N ASP A 9 70.61 -9.40 -19.58
CA ASP A 9 69.54 -8.85 -18.73
C ASP A 9 68.13 -8.95 -19.38
N GLY A 10 68.04 -9.51 -20.58
CA GLY A 10 66.81 -9.64 -21.36
C GLY A 10 66.45 -8.39 -22.16
N ASN A 11 67.21 -7.31 -22.08
CA ASN A 11 66.89 -6.08 -22.81
C ASN A 11 67.24 -6.21 -24.29
N SER A 12 66.29 -5.85 -25.17
CA SER A 12 66.54 -5.71 -26.61
C SER A 12 67.09 -4.33 -26.97
N CYS A 13 67.59 -4.16 -28.19
CA CYS A 13 67.98 -2.84 -28.70
C CYS A 13 66.83 -1.82 -28.61
N LEU A 14 65.58 -2.27 -28.76
CA LEU A 14 64.39 -1.43 -28.65
C LEU A 14 64.13 -0.99 -27.19
N HIS A 15 64.39 -1.84 -26.19
CA HIS A 15 64.32 -1.45 -24.77
C HIS A 15 65.29 -0.31 -24.47
N LEU A 16 66.55 -0.43 -24.91
CA LEU A 16 67.56 0.60 -24.65
C LEU A 16 67.29 1.91 -25.39
N ALA A 17 66.70 1.84 -26.59
CA ALA A 17 66.28 3.03 -27.32
C ALA A 17 65.08 3.72 -26.64
N ALA A 18 64.12 2.94 -26.10
CA ALA A 18 62.98 3.44 -25.33
C ALA A 18 63.39 4.07 -24.01
N VAL A 19 64.28 3.44 -23.23
CA VAL A 19 64.78 3.98 -21.94
C VAL A 19 65.43 5.36 -22.10
N ASN A 20 66.09 5.61 -23.23
CA ASN A 20 66.81 6.86 -23.48
C ASN A 20 66.02 7.86 -24.34
N GLY A 21 64.77 7.54 -24.73
CA GLY A 21 63.94 8.40 -25.57
C GLY A 21 64.54 8.69 -26.95
N HIS A 22 65.30 7.74 -27.53
CA HIS A 22 65.95 7.92 -28.82
C HIS A 22 64.99 7.65 -29.98
N ILE A 23 64.13 8.63 -30.28
CA ILE A 23 63.05 8.59 -31.28
C ILE A 23 63.52 8.04 -32.64
N GLU A 24 64.62 8.55 -33.18
CA GLU A 24 65.12 8.12 -34.49
C GLU A 24 65.65 6.67 -34.49
N CYS A 25 66.22 6.23 -33.36
CA CYS A 25 66.62 4.84 -33.17
C CYS A 25 65.40 3.92 -33.11
N ILE A 26 64.36 4.31 -32.37
CA ILE A 26 63.09 3.60 -32.29
C ILE A 26 62.46 3.46 -33.68
N ARG A 27 62.35 4.57 -34.42
CA ARG A 27 61.77 4.60 -35.77
C ARG A 27 62.48 3.63 -36.72
N HIS A 28 63.82 3.62 -36.70
CA HIS A 28 64.60 2.69 -37.52
C HIS A 28 64.44 1.24 -37.07
N LEU A 29 64.49 0.97 -35.76
CA LEU A 29 64.35 -0.38 -35.23
C LEU A 29 62.98 -0.99 -35.57
N LEU A 30 61.89 -0.23 -35.40
CA LEU A 30 60.54 -0.68 -35.78
C LEU A 30 60.42 -0.92 -37.29
N LYS A 31 61.00 -0.04 -38.13
CA LYS A 31 61.05 -0.23 -39.59
C LYS A 31 61.76 -1.52 -40.01
N PHE A 32 62.73 -1.99 -39.23
CA PHE A 32 63.45 -3.24 -39.48
C PHE A 32 62.83 -4.47 -38.78
N GLY A 33 61.62 -4.35 -38.22
CA GLY A 33 60.89 -5.48 -37.63
C GLY A 33 61.29 -5.80 -36.19
N ALA A 34 61.75 -4.81 -35.43
CA ALA A 34 61.91 -4.96 -33.98
C ALA A 34 60.54 -5.23 -33.33
N ASN A 35 60.48 -6.24 -32.48
CA ASN A 35 59.28 -6.62 -31.75
C ASN A 35 59.07 -5.66 -30.57
N SER A 36 58.00 -4.88 -30.63
CA SER A 36 57.56 -3.95 -29.58
C SER A 36 57.00 -4.65 -28.35
N SER A 37 56.63 -5.93 -28.44
CA SER A 37 56.05 -6.72 -27.33
C SER A 37 57.05 -7.66 -26.65
N ILE A 38 58.35 -7.53 -26.94
CA ILE A 38 59.37 -8.42 -26.35
C ILE A 38 59.57 -8.09 -24.87
N GLU A 39 59.56 -9.08 -23.99
CA GLU A 39 59.76 -8.90 -22.55
C GLU A 39 61.20 -9.15 -22.14
N ASN A 40 61.75 -8.31 -21.26
CA ASN A 40 63.04 -8.55 -20.62
C ASN A 40 62.93 -9.51 -19.42
N ASN A 41 64.05 -9.79 -18.74
CA ASN A 41 64.08 -10.71 -17.59
C ASN A 41 63.24 -10.22 -16.38
N SER A 42 62.75 -8.97 -16.41
CA SER A 42 61.83 -8.39 -15.42
C SER A 42 60.37 -8.37 -15.88
N GLY A 43 60.04 -8.96 -17.03
CA GLY A 43 58.69 -8.96 -17.60
C GLY A 43 58.25 -7.62 -18.18
N LEU A 44 59.18 -6.65 -18.32
CA LEU A 44 58.87 -5.34 -18.88
C LEU A 44 59.05 -5.37 -20.40
N THR A 45 58.10 -4.78 -21.11
CA THR A 45 58.22 -4.50 -22.56
C THR A 45 58.86 -3.13 -22.80
N PRO A 46 59.34 -2.84 -24.02
CA PRO A 46 59.86 -1.52 -24.36
C PRO A 46 58.88 -0.37 -24.08
N TRP A 47 57.57 -0.62 -24.14
CA TRP A 47 56.51 0.34 -23.80
C TRP A 47 56.62 0.85 -22.35
N HIS A 48 56.92 -0.03 -21.40
CA HIS A 48 57.04 0.33 -19.96
C HIS A 48 58.20 1.28 -19.67
N HIS A 49 59.17 1.39 -20.58
CA HIS A 49 60.27 2.33 -20.42
C HIS A 49 59.93 3.74 -20.91
N LEU A 50 58.84 3.90 -21.66
CA LEU A 50 58.37 5.19 -22.15
C LEU A 50 57.80 6.06 -21.01
N SER A 51 57.18 5.46 -19.99
CA SER A 51 56.58 6.16 -18.85
C SER A 51 57.59 6.95 -17.99
N ARG A 52 58.89 6.69 -18.16
CA ARG A 52 59.99 7.39 -17.47
C ARG A 52 60.58 8.55 -18.25
N LEU A 53 60.09 8.80 -19.46
CA LEU A 53 60.52 9.90 -20.32
C LEU A 53 59.73 11.17 -20.00
N ASN A 54 60.22 12.31 -20.50
CA ASN A 54 59.44 13.54 -20.45
C ASN A 54 58.21 13.42 -21.36
N GLU A 55 57.07 13.97 -20.93
CA GLU A 55 55.75 13.88 -21.59
C GLU A 55 55.78 14.12 -23.12
N ALA A 56 56.54 15.11 -23.59
CA ALA A 56 56.65 15.40 -25.02
C ALA A 56 57.34 14.29 -25.83
N ILE A 57 58.39 13.68 -25.26
CA ILE A 57 59.16 12.60 -25.90
C ILE A 57 58.38 11.29 -25.78
N GLU A 58 57.71 11.07 -24.65
CA GLU A 58 56.86 9.91 -24.42
C GLU A 58 55.71 9.85 -25.44
N LEU A 59 54.97 10.95 -25.62
CA LEU A 59 53.84 10.99 -26.57
C LEU A 59 54.29 10.70 -28.00
N GLU A 60 55.40 11.32 -28.44
CA GLU A 60 55.96 11.09 -29.78
C GLU A 60 56.41 9.63 -29.95
N CYS A 61 57.03 9.05 -28.92
CA CYS A 61 57.39 7.62 -28.95
C CYS A 61 56.16 6.72 -28.96
N LEU A 62 55.12 7.01 -28.18
CA LEU A 62 53.88 6.22 -28.14
C LEU A 62 53.17 6.23 -29.50
N GLN A 63 53.04 7.40 -30.12
CA GLN A 63 52.48 7.53 -31.46
C GLN A 63 53.28 6.70 -32.48
N LEU A 64 54.61 6.78 -32.44
CA LEU A 64 55.47 6.01 -33.32
C LEU A 64 55.37 4.50 -33.12
N PHE A 65 55.24 4.05 -31.87
CA PHE A 65 55.01 2.64 -31.59
C PHE A 65 53.66 2.19 -32.17
N VAL A 66 52.56 2.89 -31.88
CA VAL A 66 51.22 2.56 -32.42
C VAL A 66 51.21 2.56 -33.96
N ASP A 67 51.76 3.59 -34.59
CA ASP A 67 51.75 3.78 -36.05
C ASP A 67 52.58 2.73 -36.79
N MET A 68 53.74 2.34 -36.24
CA MET A 68 54.72 1.50 -36.93
C MET A 68 54.70 0.03 -36.51
N SER A 69 54.27 -0.28 -35.28
CA SER A 69 54.27 -1.68 -34.79
C SER A 69 52.92 -2.37 -34.91
N GLN A 70 51.81 -1.64 -35.15
CA GLN A 70 50.44 -2.18 -35.22
C GLN A 70 50.04 -3.03 -33.99
N THR A 71 50.77 -2.90 -32.88
CA THR A 71 50.50 -3.59 -31.61
C THR A 71 49.87 -2.61 -30.64
N LEU A 72 48.80 -3.02 -29.97
CA LEU A 72 48.17 -2.21 -28.93
C LEU A 72 49.15 -1.99 -27.75
N PRO A 73 49.07 -0.82 -27.08
CA PRO A 73 49.83 -0.57 -25.87
C PRO A 73 49.43 -1.55 -24.76
N PRO A 74 50.36 -1.95 -23.87
CA PRO A 74 50.01 -2.77 -22.72
C PRO A 74 49.07 -2.01 -21.78
N THR A 75 48.03 -2.69 -21.29
CA THR A 75 47.00 -2.12 -20.40
C THR A 75 47.57 -1.48 -19.14
N ASP A 76 48.70 -1.98 -18.64
CA ASP A 76 49.28 -1.46 -17.40
C ASP A 76 49.94 -0.08 -17.56
N LEU A 77 50.23 0.34 -18.80
CA LEU A 77 50.92 1.60 -19.10
C LEU A 77 50.11 2.84 -18.68
N ILE A 78 48.77 2.73 -18.70
CA ILE A 78 47.88 3.80 -18.28
C ILE A 78 48.09 4.14 -16.80
N PHE A 79 48.39 3.15 -15.95
CA PHE A 79 48.61 3.37 -14.52
C PHE A 79 49.89 4.17 -14.28
N ASP A 80 50.97 3.85 -15.01
CA ASP A 80 52.23 4.57 -14.91
C ASP A 80 52.08 6.03 -15.39
N ALA A 81 51.33 6.26 -16.48
CA ALA A 81 51.05 7.61 -16.98
C ALA A 81 50.21 8.45 -16.00
N ILE A 82 49.28 7.82 -15.27
CA ILE A 82 48.50 8.46 -14.20
C ILE A 82 49.40 8.83 -13.01
N GLU A 83 50.27 7.91 -12.56
CA GLU A 83 51.16 8.14 -11.42
C GLU A 83 52.14 9.30 -11.67
N HIS A 84 52.59 9.48 -12.91
CA HIS A 84 53.51 10.56 -13.30
C HIS A 84 52.80 11.82 -13.82
N ASN A 85 51.47 11.82 -13.86
CA ASN A 85 50.61 12.94 -14.32
C ASN A 85 50.92 13.45 -15.75
N HIS A 86 51.14 12.53 -16.69
CA HIS A 86 51.43 12.89 -18.08
C HIS A 86 50.13 13.07 -18.88
N THR A 87 49.61 14.31 -18.87
CA THR A 87 48.26 14.66 -19.36
C THR A 87 47.94 14.23 -20.78
N ASN A 88 48.86 14.43 -21.70
CA ASN A 88 48.65 14.14 -23.11
C ASN A 88 48.77 12.64 -23.42
N THR A 89 49.58 11.90 -22.64
CA THR A 89 49.82 10.48 -22.90
C THR A 89 48.69 9.61 -22.41
N TYR A 90 48.15 9.83 -21.20
CA TYR A 90 46.94 9.11 -20.79
C TYR A 90 45.71 9.51 -21.62
N GLY A 91 45.59 10.75 -22.10
CA GLY A 91 44.50 11.18 -22.98
C GLY A 91 44.51 10.42 -24.31
N TYR A 92 45.71 10.24 -24.88
CA TYR A 92 45.91 9.43 -26.08
C TYR A 92 45.65 7.94 -25.83
N LEU A 93 46.13 7.39 -24.71
CA LEU A 93 45.90 5.99 -24.34
C LEU A 93 44.40 5.71 -24.11
N LEU A 94 43.67 6.59 -23.43
CA LEU A 94 42.23 6.45 -23.23
C LEU A 94 41.46 6.47 -24.58
N SER A 95 41.87 7.32 -25.52
CA SER A 95 41.25 7.37 -26.85
C SER A 95 41.49 6.11 -27.70
N THR A 96 42.61 5.41 -27.46
CA THR A 96 43.00 4.22 -28.22
C THR A 96 42.50 2.92 -27.58
N MET A 97 42.33 2.91 -26.24
CA MET A 97 41.93 1.74 -25.45
C MET A 97 40.44 1.72 -25.06
N HIS A 98 39.62 2.58 -25.66
CA HIS A 98 38.21 2.76 -25.27
C HIS A 98 37.39 1.46 -25.25
N GLU A 99 37.60 0.56 -26.22
CA GLU A 99 36.81 -0.68 -26.30
C GLU A 99 37.21 -1.71 -25.24
N GLU A 100 38.50 -1.85 -24.92
CA GLU A 100 39.00 -2.80 -23.91
C GLU A 100 38.65 -2.38 -22.48
N LEU A 101 38.51 -1.07 -22.23
CA LEU A 101 38.11 -0.50 -20.94
C LEU A 101 36.68 -0.91 -20.50
N LYS A 102 35.81 -1.28 -21.45
CA LYS A 102 34.42 -1.66 -21.17
C LYS A 102 34.26 -3.10 -20.67
N ASP A 103 35.20 -3.98 -20.99
CA ASP A 103 35.02 -5.43 -20.82
C ASP A 103 35.53 -5.98 -19.48
N ASP A 104 36.39 -5.27 -18.74
CA ASP A 104 36.93 -5.71 -17.44
C ASP A 104 36.61 -4.74 -16.27
N PRO A 105 35.64 -5.08 -15.40
CA PRO A 105 35.26 -4.30 -14.22
C PRO A 105 36.40 -4.13 -13.20
N SER A 106 37.27 -5.12 -13.09
CA SER A 106 38.37 -5.11 -12.11
C SER A 106 39.46 -4.12 -12.52
N TYR A 107 39.67 -3.97 -13.83
CA TYR A 107 40.61 -3.03 -14.41
C TYR A 107 40.12 -1.58 -14.26
N LEU A 108 38.85 -1.30 -14.57
CA LEU A 108 38.24 0.03 -14.43
C LEU A 108 38.22 0.51 -12.96
N SER A 109 37.92 -0.38 -12.02
CA SER A 109 37.97 -0.06 -10.58
C SER A 109 39.39 0.25 -10.10
N ARG A 110 40.41 -0.47 -10.58
CA ARG A 110 41.82 -0.18 -10.29
C ARG A 110 42.24 1.17 -10.88
N LEU A 111 41.76 1.50 -12.07
CA LEU A 111 42.05 2.75 -12.78
C LEU A 111 41.43 3.97 -12.06
N LEU A 112 40.19 3.85 -11.59
CA LEU A 112 39.59 4.86 -10.71
C LEU A 112 40.36 5.00 -9.39
N ARG A 113 40.79 3.90 -8.77
CA ARG A 113 41.52 3.95 -7.49
C ARG A 113 42.89 4.62 -7.61
N THR A 114 43.59 4.38 -8.71
CA THR A 114 44.91 4.98 -8.98
C THR A 114 44.78 6.47 -9.31
N SER A 115 43.78 6.88 -10.11
CA SER A 115 43.54 8.29 -10.41
C SER A 115 43.17 9.10 -9.15
N LEU A 116 42.32 8.53 -8.28
CA LEU A 116 41.94 9.15 -7.02
C LEU A 116 43.13 9.31 -6.06
N ARG A 117 44.00 8.30 -5.97
CA ARG A 117 45.23 8.38 -5.16
C ARG A 117 46.18 9.48 -5.65
N SER A 118 46.20 9.74 -6.95
CA SER A 118 47.00 10.80 -7.57
C SER A 118 46.33 12.19 -7.58
N SER A 119 45.06 12.29 -7.17
CA SER A 119 44.24 13.53 -7.22
C SER A 119 44.18 14.19 -8.62
N ASN A 120 44.19 13.38 -9.68
CA ASN A 120 44.27 13.87 -11.05
C ASN A 120 42.88 14.16 -11.65
N THR A 121 42.45 15.43 -11.62
CA THR A 121 41.11 15.84 -12.08
C THR A 121 40.95 15.77 -13.60
N TYR A 122 42.00 16.10 -14.37
CA TYR A 122 41.95 16.09 -15.84
C TYR A 122 41.82 14.67 -16.41
N PHE A 123 42.50 13.69 -15.80
CA PHE A 123 42.34 12.29 -16.16
C PHE A 123 40.89 11.81 -16.00
N LEU A 124 40.25 12.22 -14.90
CA LEU A 124 38.86 11.86 -14.63
C LEU A 124 37.92 12.48 -15.67
N GLU A 125 38.09 13.75 -16.03
CA GLU A 125 37.35 14.39 -17.12
C GLU A 125 37.48 13.62 -18.44
N CYS A 126 38.70 13.21 -18.81
CA CYS A 126 38.93 12.39 -20.01
C CYS A 126 38.31 10.99 -19.92
N LEU A 127 38.39 10.33 -18.76
CA LEU A 127 37.84 9.01 -18.51
C LEU A 127 36.30 9.01 -18.62
N PHE A 128 35.65 10.04 -18.09
CA PHE A 128 34.20 10.18 -18.12
C PHE A 128 33.64 10.68 -19.46
N ALA A 129 34.47 11.29 -20.30
CA ALA A 129 34.09 11.56 -21.70
C ALA A 129 33.95 10.26 -22.53
N ILE A 130 34.47 9.15 -22.01
CA ILE A 130 34.64 7.89 -22.70
C ILE A 130 33.70 6.83 -22.10
N ILE A 131 33.56 6.77 -20.78
CA ILE A 131 32.68 5.81 -20.09
C ILE A 131 31.29 6.41 -19.84
N THR A 132 30.21 5.66 -20.09
CA THR A 132 28.86 6.15 -19.80
C THR A 132 28.58 6.13 -18.29
N MET A 133 27.70 7.02 -17.80
CA MET A 133 27.24 6.99 -16.40
C MET A 133 26.66 5.63 -16.00
N GLN A 134 26.05 4.92 -16.95
CA GLN A 134 25.42 3.62 -16.73
C GLN A 134 26.46 2.51 -16.48
N ASP A 135 27.56 2.54 -17.24
CA ASP A 135 28.72 1.67 -17.02
C ASP A 135 29.35 1.97 -15.65
N PHE A 136 29.58 3.24 -15.34
CA PHE A 136 30.14 3.66 -14.05
C PHE A 136 29.30 3.14 -12.86
N ILE A 137 27.97 3.25 -12.93
CA ILE A 137 27.05 2.78 -11.88
C ILE A 137 27.10 1.26 -11.71
N GLN A 138 27.24 0.49 -12.80
CA GLN A 138 27.34 -0.97 -12.74
C GLN A 138 28.60 -1.44 -12.02
N PHE A 139 29.68 -0.66 -12.12
CA PHE A 139 31.00 -1.00 -11.59
C PHE A 139 31.33 -0.31 -10.24
N PHE A 140 30.42 0.53 -9.73
CA PHE A 140 30.54 1.23 -8.45
C PHE A 140 30.15 0.33 -7.28
N ASP A 141 31.12 -0.07 -6.44
CA ASP A 141 30.85 -0.63 -5.11
C ASP A 141 30.96 0.48 -4.04
N PRO A 142 29.83 0.97 -3.48
CA PRO A 142 29.82 2.06 -2.50
C PRO A 142 30.66 1.79 -1.26
N ASN A 143 30.90 0.51 -0.93
CA ASN A 143 31.65 0.13 0.26
C ASN A 143 33.18 0.25 0.08
N THR A 144 33.66 0.41 -1.15
CA THR A 144 35.11 0.46 -1.46
C THR A 144 35.64 1.86 -1.75
N PHE A 145 34.77 2.80 -2.15
CA PHE A 145 35.12 4.17 -2.52
C PHE A 145 34.45 5.20 -1.58
N ILE A 146 35.04 5.38 -0.39
CA ILE A 146 34.55 6.29 0.68
C ILE A 146 35.52 7.48 0.88
N SER A 147 36.31 7.87 -0.13
CA SER A 147 37.15 9.08 0.00
C SER A 147 36.40 10.33 -0.43
N ASN A 148 36.62 11.44 0.28
CA ASN A 148 36.10 12.77 -0.05
C ASN A 148 36.42 13.22 -1.48
N GLU A 149 37.45 12.63 -2.13
CA GLU A 149 37.82 12.93 -3.52
C GLU A 149 36.83 12.35 -4.54
N CYS A 150 36.19 11.21 -4.25
CA CYS A 150 35.14 10.65 -5.13
C CYS A 150 33.90 11.55 -5.17
N PHE A 151 33.60 12.24 -4.06
CA PHE A 151 32.45 13.14 -3.94
C PHE A 151 32.60 14.40 -4.79
N ALA A 152 33.79 14.98 -4.89
CA ALA A 152 34.05 16.15 -5.72
C ALA A 152 33.84 15.83 -7.22
N VAL A 153 34.23 14.62 -7.62
CA VAL A 153 34.16 14.13 -9.00
C VAL A 153 32.72 13.79 -9.39
N LEU A 154 31.97 13.12 -8.50
CA LEU A 154 30.53 12.87 -8.70
C LEU A 154 29.71 14.17 -8.72
N SER A 155 30.09 15.16 -7.91
CA SER A 155 29.46 16.49 -7.94
C SER A 155 29.72 17.21 -9.27
N ALA A 156 30.97 17.20 -9.74
CA ALA A 156 31.36 17.86 -10.99
C ALA A 156 30.72 17.22 -12.24
N LEU A 157 30.54 15.89 -12.24
CA LEU A 157 29.85 15.17 -13.31
C LEU A 157 28.34 15.42 -13.32
N HIS A 158 27.74 15.62 -12.15
CA HIS A 158 26.30 15.84 -12.05
C HIS A 158 25.88 17.28 -12.38
N ASP A 159 26.76 18.26 -12.11
CA ASP A 159 26.54 19.66 -12.49
C ASP A 159 26.53 19.88 -14.02
N ALA A 160 27.05 18.93 -14.81
CA ALA A 160 27.15 19.05 -16.27
C ALA A 160 25.85 18.70 -17.02
N GLU A 161 25.03 17.75 -16.54
CA GLU A 161 23.77 17.37 -17.19
C GLU A 161 22.75 16.76 -16.19
N ALA A 162 21.88 17.56 -15.58
CA ALA A 162 20.44 17.27 -15.35
C ALA A 162 19.84 18.18 -14.26
N ASP A 163 18.64 18.73 -14.53
CA ASP A 163 17.71 19.13 -13.48
C ASP A 163 17.52 17.95 -12.50
N LEU A 164 18.04 18.06 -11.28
CA LEU A 164 17.84 17.10 -10.19
C LEU A 164 16.33 16.87 -9.98
N LYS A 165 15.79 15.80 -10.58
CA LYS A 165 14.39 15.42 -10.37
C LYS A 165 14.20 15.12 -8.89
N PRO A 166 13.19 15.73 -8.24
CA PRO A 166 12.99 15.53 -6.82
C PRO A 166 12.57 14.07 -6.57
N ILE A 167 13.10 13.46 -5.52
CA ILE A 167 12.90 12.06 -5.17
C ILE A 167 11.60 11.92 -4.37
N HIS A 168 10.76 10.96 -4.74
CA HIS A 168 9.48 10.74 -4.07
C HIS A 168 9.69 10.09 -2.70
N VAL A 169 9.05 10.63 -1.67
CA VAL A 169 8.98 10.00 -0.35
C VAL A 169 7.71 9.17 -0.29
N ILE A 170 7.86 7.88 -0.03
CA ILE A 170 6.78 6.89 -0.06
C ILE A 170 6.66 6.25 1.32
N VAL A 171 5.47 6.25 1.91
CA VAL A 171 5.18 5.45 3.10
C VAL A 171 4.77 4.06 2.65
N ARG A 172 5.48 3.05 3.17
CA ARG A 172 5.23 1.64 2.86
C ARG A 172 4.67 0.92 4.07
N ILE A 173 3.54 0.26 3.86
CA ILE A 173 2.92 -0.65 4.82
C ILE A 173 3.34 -2.05 4.42
N ALA A 174 4.28 -2.63 5.16
CA ALA A 174 4.67 -4.02 4.96
C ALA A 174 3.56 -4.94 5.50
N SER A 175 2.87 -5.64 4.59
CA SER A 175 2.10 -6.84 4.95
C SER A 175 3.05 -8.02 5.01
N SER A 176 2.87 -8.92 5.98
CA SER A 176 3.66 -10.13 6.16
C SER A 176 3.57 -11.07 4.95
N ASN A 177 2.45 -11.06 4.22
CA ASN A 177 2.36 -11.68 2.90
C ASN A 177 2.85 -10.69 1.84
N ARG A 178 3.90 -11.09 1.11
CA ARG A 178 4.56 -10.32 0.05
C ARG A 178 3.62 -9.83 -1.07
N GLU A 179 2.35 -10.24 -1.07
CA GLU A 179 1.32 -9.97 -2.09
C GLU A 179 0.58 -8.64 -1.90
N HIS A 180 0.44 -8.10 -0.69
CA HIS A 180 -0.33 -6.86 -0.45
C HIS A 180 0.60 -5.77 0.10
N ARG A 181 1.34 -5.11 -0.79
CA ARG A 181 2.19 -3.97 -0.45
C ARG A 181 1.43 -2.69 -0.76
N TYR A 182 0.98 -1.99 0.28
CA TYR A 182 0.46 -0.64 0.10
C TYR A 182 1.62 0.35 0.21
N SER A 183 1.82 1.12 -0.85
CA SER A 183 2.77 2.22 -0.93
C SER A 183 2.02 3.49 -1.31
N TYR A 184 2.23 4.56 -0.55
CA TYR A 184 1.61 5.85 -0.79
C TYR A 184 2.70 6.93 -0.87
N GLY A 185 2.72 7.70 -1.95
CA GLY A 185 3.52 8.91 -2.08
C GLY A 185 3.02 9.99 -1.13
N ILE A 186 3.92 10.57 -0.34
CA ILE A 186 3.57 11.57 0.69
C ILE A 186 4.25 12.92 0.48
N GLY A 187 5.30 12.99 -0.33
CA GLY A 187 5.99 14.22 -0.68
C GLY A 187 7.21 13.97 -1.55
N THR A 188 8.00 15.00 -1.77
CA THR A 188 9.21 14.94 -2.60
C THR A 188 10.39 15.64 -1.92
N ILE A 189 11.60 15.14 -2.09
CA ILE A 189 12.85 15.73 -1.57
C ILE A 189 13.85 15.90 -2.70
N SER A 190 14.38 17.11 -2.87
CA SER A 190 15.58 17.34 -3.68
C SER A 190 16.82 17.02 -2.87
N ILE A 191 17.66 16.13 -3.37
CA ILE A 191 18.94 15.75 -2.74
C ILE A 191 20.05 16.61 -3.35
N THR A 192 20.75 17.32 -2.49
CA THR A 192 21.92 18.15 -2.84
C THR A 192 23.19 17.49 -2.32
N PRO A 193 24.37 17.77 -2.90
CA PRO A 193 25.64 17.18 -2.45
C PRO A 193 25.96 17.53 -0.99
N GLU A 194 25.56 18.71 -0.52
CA GLU A 194 25.76 19.19 0.86
C GLU A 194 24.81 18.55 1.89
N LEU A 195 23.77 17.82 1.45
CA LEU A 195 22.78 17.25 2.35
C LEU A 195 23.41 16.13 3.18
N SER A 196 23.40 16.23 4.51
CA SER A 196 23.79 15.11 5.37
C SER A 196 22.68 14.07 5.48
N TRP A 197 23.02 12.82 5.81
CA TRP A 197 22.01 11.79 6.11
C TRP A 197 21.09 12.17 7.27
N LEU A 198 21.61 12.89 8.27
CA LEU A 198 20.82 13.39 9.40
C LEU A 198 19.78 14.43 8.95
N ASP A 199 20.15 15.30 8.02
CA ASP A 199 19.23 16.29 7.45
C ASP A 199 18.20 15.65 6.51
N LEU A 200 18.59 14.60 5.78
CA LEU A 200 17.67 13.78 5.00
C LEU A 200 16.62 13.12 5.91
N GLU A 201 17.05 12.49 7.00
CA GLU A 201 16.15 11.87 7.99
C GLU A 201 15.18 12.91 8.57
N ARG A 202 15.67 14.07 8.99
CA ARG A 202 14.82 15.18 9.50
C ARG A 202 13.80 15.64 8.47
N LYS A 203 14.19 15.78 7.19
CA LYS A 203 13.28 16.14 6.09
C LYS A 203 12.22 15.07 5.88
N CYS A 204 12.58 13.79 5.84
CA CYS A 204 11.63 12.67 5.72
C CYS A 204 10.62 12.66 6.87
N ILE A 205 11.08 12.86 8.10
CA ILE A 205 10.22 12.92 9.29
C ILE A 205 9.26 14.09 9.20
N LYS A 206 9.74 15.27 8.81
CA LYS A 206 8.90 16.46 8.64
C LYS A 206 7.80 16.21 7.60
N ILE A 207 8.15 15.67 6.44
CA ILE A 207 7.17 15.34 5.39
C ILE A 207 6.14 14.32 5.92
N TYR A 208 6.59 13.30 6.66
CA TYR A 208 5.69 12.33 7.27
C TYR A 208 4.76 12.98 8.31
N THR A 209 5.26 13.82 9.22
CA THR A 209 4.42 14.49 10.23
C THR A 209 3.45 15.47 9.59
N ASP A 210 3.89 16.23 8.59
CA ASP A 210 3.04 17.15 7.84
C ASP A 210 1.94 16.37 7.12
N HIS A 211 2.27 15.22 6.52
CA HIS A 211 1.27 14.33 5.91
C HIS A 211 0.23 13.81 6.92
N ILE A 212 0.64 13.38 8.11
CA ILE A 212 -0.31 12.93 9.14
C ILE A 212 -1.23 14.07 9.58
N THR A 213 -0.70 15.29 9.77
CA THR A 213 -1.53 16.44 10.14
C THR A 213 -2.55 16.80 9.05
N GLN A 214 -2.15 16.72 7.78
CA GLN A 214 -3.05 16.91 6.64
C GLN A 214 -4.14 15.83 6.59
N ILE A 215 -3.81 14.56 6.87
CA ILE A 215 -4.79 13.47 6.96
C ILE A 215 -5.74 13.71 8.14
N ASP A 216 -5.25 14.08 9.32
CA ASP A 216 -6.09 14.21 10.51
C ASP A 216 -7.15 15.32 10.38
N SER A 217 -6.87 16.35 9.58
CA SER A 217 -7.71 17.54 9.38
C SER A 217 -7.85 17.91 7.89
N PRO A 218 -8.45 17.05 7.05
CA PRO A 218 -8.47 17.28 5.61
C PRO A 218 -9.44 18.41 5.22
N PHE A 219 -10.47 18.68 6.07
CA PHE A 219 -11.56 19.60 5.76
C PHE A 219 -12.09 20.45 6.93
N ASP A 220 -11.60 20.25 8.17
CA ASP A 220 -11.94 21.00 9.41
C ASP A 220 -11.09 20.48 10.59
N TYR A 221 -10.98 21.25 11.69
CA TYR A 221 -10.25 20.88 12.91
C TYR A 221 -10.92 19.71 13.66
N ILE A 222 -10.65 18.48 13.20
CA ILE A 222 -11.15 17.27 13.83
C ILE A 222 -10.34 16.99 15.11
N LYS A 223 -11.04 16.85 16.26
CA LYS A 223 -10.43 16.54 17.58
C LYS A 223 -9.87 15.12 17.72
N SER A 224 -10.07 14.24 16.73
CA SER A 224 -9.59 12.86 16.77
C SER A 224 -8.36 12.69 15.87
N SER A 225 -7.18 12.58 16.47
CA SER A 225 -5.96 12.21 15.77
C SER A 225 -5.84 10.69 15.67
N ILE A 226 -5.30 10.17 14.56
CA ILE A 226 -4.89 8.76 14.41
C ILE A 226 -3.80 8.39 15.44
N GLY A 227 -3.11 9.38 16.01
CA GLY A 227 -2.07 9.17 17.02
C GLY A 227 -0.76 8.68 16.43
N CYS A 228 -0.56 8.81 15.10
CA CYS A 228 0.69 8.51 14.43
C CYS A 228 1.67 9.70 14.58
N SER A 229 2.80 9.48 15.25
CA SER A 229 3.96 10.38 15.31
C SER A 229 5.21 9.77 14.65
N ALA A 230 6.29 10.55 14.57
CA ALA A 230 7.60 10.12 14.08
C ALA A 230 8.15 8.85 14.79
N ASN A 231 7.77 8.62 16.05
CA ASN A 231 8.23 7.47 16.84
C ASN A 231 7.72 6.12 16.32
N HIS A 232 6.77 6.13 15.38
CA HIS A 232 6.25 4.93 14.73
C HIS A 232 6.98 4.56 13.46
N ILE A 233 7.98 5.35 13.02
CA ILE A 233 8.89 4.97 11.95
C ILE A 233 9.83 3.88 12.50
N ASP A 234 9.96 2.79 11.75
CA ASP A 234 10.92 1.73 12.03
C ASP A 234 12.20 1.99 11.24
N THR A 235 12.06 2.02 9.91
CA THR A 235 13.20 2.04 8.99
C THR A 235 12.96 2.97 7.82
N LEU A 236 14.04 3.60 7.38
CA LEU A 236 14.11 4.40 6.16
C LEU A 236 14.95 3.64 5.14
N THR A 237 14.59 3.72 3.86
CA THR A 237 15.30 3.02 2.79
C THR A 237 15.48 3.94 1.59
N LEU A 238 16.73 4.07 1.12
CA LEU A 238 17.12 4.79 -0.09
C LEU A 238 17.93 3.83 -0.97
N GLY A 239 17.37 3.43 -2.11
CA GLY A 239 17.98 2.39 -2.96
C GLY A 239 18.16 1.06 -2.21
N LEU A 240 19.41 0.65 -1.99
CA LEU A 240 19.75 -0.51 -1.15
C LEU A 240 20.04 -0.19 0.30
N THR A 241 20.30 1.08 0.61
CA THR A 241 20.66 1.46 1.96
C THR A 241 19.40 1.50 2.81
N LYS A 242 19.44 0.75 3.91
CA LYS A 242 18.38 0.72 4.91
C LYS A 242 19.01 1.11 6.24
N TRP A 243 18.42 2.09 6.91
CA TRP A 243 18.82 2.49 8.24
C TRP A 243 17.61 2.56 9.16
N HIS A 244 17.80 2.22 10.43
CA HIS A 244 16.75 2.31 11.44
C HIS A 244 16.65 3.76 11.92
N TYR A 245 15.43 4.16 12.24
CA TYR A 245 15.17 5.47 12.82
C TYR A 245 15.91 5.62 14.15
N GLN A 246 16.65 6.72 14.32
CA GLN A 246 17.50 7.06 15.48
C GLN A 246 18.83 6.28 15.59
N ASP A 247 19.13 5.38 14.66
CA ASP A 247 20.48 4.85 14.53
C ASP A 247 21.36 5.90 13.83
N SER A 248 22.63 6.04 14.27
CA SER A 248 23.56 7.01 13.68
C SER A 248 23.71 6.71 12.19
N PRO A 249 23.27 7.61 11.29
CA PRO A 249 23.35 7.36 9.88
C PRO A 249 24.82 7.33 9.43
N LEU A 250 25.06 6.70 8.28
CA LEU A 250 26.38 6.61 7.64
C LEU A 250 27.04 8.00 7.53
N ASP A 251 28.38 8.04 7.59
CA ASP A 251 29.14 9.27 7.34
C ASP A 251 29.07 9.65 5.85
N GLY A 252 28.88 10.94 5.55
CA GLY A 252 28.92 11.50 4.18
C GLY A 252 27.55 11.91 3.59
N SER A 253 27.52 12.10 2.27
CA SER A 253 26.32 12.55 1.52
C SER A 253 25.50 11.34 1.01
N PRO A 254 24.15 11.40 1.01
CA PRO A 254 23.27 10.37 0.46
C PRO A 254 23.19 10.41 -1.08
N MET A 255 23.73 11.45 -1.73
CA MET A 255 23.64 11.64 -3.18
C MET A 255 24.15 10.45 -4.03
N PRO A 256 25.30 9.81 -3.73
CA PRO A 256 25.78 8.66 -4.50
C PRO A 256 24.80 7.47 -4.52
N TYR A 257 24.02 7.32 -3.46
CA TYR A 257 23.05 6.23 -3.32
C TYR A 257 21.79 6.43 -4.17
N THR A 258 21.62 7.63 -4.74
CA THR A 258 20.49 7.99 -5.60
C THR A 258 20.84 7.88 -7.07
N ALA A 259 22.09 8.19 -7.42
CA ALA A 259 22.61 7.99 -8.77
C ALA A 259 22.70 6.51 -9.14
N ALA A 260 22.87 5.62 -8.15
CA ALA A 260 23.17 4.21 -8.39
C ALA A 260 22.00 3.34 -8.90
N ARG A 261 20.73 3.79 -8.87
CA ARG A 261 19.56 2.94 -9.23
C ARG A 261 18.36 3.72 -9.75
N GLU A 262 17.61 3.10 -10.67
CA GLU A 262 16.32 3.57 -11.24
C GLU A 262 15.21 3.85 -10.21
N GLN A 263 15.39 3.50 -8.93
CA GLN A 263 14.39 3.74 -7.88
C GLN A 263 14.55 5.15 -7.28
N ASN A 264 13.92 6.14 -7.92
CA ASN A 264 13.77 7.52 -7.42
C ASN A 264 12.77 7.64 -6.25
N SER A 265 12.90 6.78 -5.23
CA SER A 265 12.03 6.87 -4.05
C SER A 265 12.72 6.55 -2.73
N ILE A 266 12.44 7.37 -1.71
CA ILE A 266 12.76 7.09 -0.30
C ILE A 266 11.56 6.38 0.32
N MET A 267 11.75 5.18 0.84
CA MET A 267 10.70 4.43 1.53
C MET A 267 10.77 4.64 3.04
N ILE A 268 9.66 5.06 3.64
CA ILE A 268 9.43 5.10 5.08
C ILE A 268 8.63 3.86 5.47
N GLN A 269 9.22 2.96 6.25
CA GLN A 269 8.55 1.79 6.79
C GLN A 269 8.13 2.04 8.23
N LEU A 270 6.83 1.87 8.50
CA LEU A 270 6.26 2.01 9.84
C LEU A 270 6.41 0.72 10.65
N LYS A 271 6.42 0.85 11.98
CA LYS A 271 6.44 -0.26 12.91
C LYS A 271 5.24 -1.19 12.67
N GLY A 272 5.57 -2.41 12.25
CA GLY A 272 4.65 -3.44 11.83
C GLY A 272 4.17 -4.37 12.95
N ILE A 273 3.32 -5.32 12.56
CA ILE A 273 2.94 -6.46 13.40
C ILE A 273 4.18 -7.21 13.92
N ASP A 274 5.21 -7.31 13.07
CA ASP A 274 6.50 -7.96 13.37
C ASP A 274 7.21 -7.35 14.58
N LEU A 275 7.02 -6.05 14.82
CA LEU A 275 7.65 -5.30 15.91
C LEU A 275 6.73 -5.07 17.12
N ASN A 276 5.65 -5.85 17.28
CA ASN A 276 4.68 -5.67 18.36
C ASN A 276 4.00 -4.29 18.35
N ALA A 277 3.83 -3.72 17.16
CA ALA A 277 3.27 -2.41 16.96
C ALA A 277 1.97 -2.48 16.16
N THR A 278 1.01 -1.63 16.52
CA THR A 278 -0.27 -1.48 15.82
C THR A 278 -0.25 -0.28 14.88
N ASP A 279 0.91 0.32 14.64
CA ASP A 279 1.02 1.66 14.06
C ASP A 279 0.89 1.63 12.53
N SER A 280 1.46 0.62 11.88
CA SER A 280 1.18 0.29 10.48
C SER A 280 -0.32 0.08 10.21
N LEU A 281 -1.01 -0.64 11.10
CA LEU A 281 -2.46 -0.86 11.02
C LEU A 281 -3.25 0.44 11.28
N ALA A 282 -2.79 1.25 12.23
CA ALA A 282 -3.40 2.53 12.55
C ALA A 282 -3.37 3.48 11.34
N TYR A 283 -2.23 3.55 10.65
CA TYR A 283 -2.08 4.33 9.42
C TYR A 283 -2.89 3.72 8.25
N ASN A 284 -2.92 2.39 8.12
CA ASN A 284 -3.66 1.74 7.02
C ASN A 284 -5.16 2.00 7.10
N TYR A 285 -5.75 1.73 8.28
CA TYR A 285 -7.19 1.78 8.52
C TYR A 285 -7.69 3.11 9.10
N PHE A 286 -6.79 4.06 9.37
CA PHE A 286 -7.07 5.33 10.05
C PHE A 286 -7.77 5.16 11.41
N ILE A 287 -7.45 4.07 12.12
CA ILE A 287 -7.95 3.75 13.45
C ILE A 287 -6.86 4.11 14.47
N PRO A 288 -7.15 4.88 15.52
CA PRO A 288 -6.13 5.22 16.50
C PRO A 288 -5.43 3.99 17.08
N SER A 289 -4.10 4.02 17.17
CA SER A 289 -3.27 2.89 17.66
C SER A 289 -3.75 2.39 19.04
N GLN A 290 -4.19 3.30 19.91
CA GLN A 290 -4.76 2.95 21.22
C GLN A 290 -6.07 2.15 21.11
N ASN A 291 -6.94 2.46 20.15
CA ASN A 291 -8.18 1.73 19.95
C ASN A 291 -7.92 0.31 19.46
N LEU A 292 -6.95 0.13 18.55
CA LEU A 292 -6.51 -1.19 18.10
C LEU A 292 -5.96 -2.02 19.27
N LYS A 293 -5.09 -1.44 20.10
CA LYS A 293 -4.58 -2.08 21.32
C LYS A 293 -5.70 -2.46 22.29
N ASN A 294 -6.72 -1.61 22.44
CA ASN A 294 -7.88 -1.91 23.27
C ASN A 294 -8.71 -3.06 22.70
N PHE A 295 -8.93 -3.13 21.38
CA PHE A 295 -9.61 -4.26 20.74
C PHE A 295 -8.86 -5.57 20.94
N ILE A 296 -7.53 -5.56 20.76
CA ILE A 296 -6.68 -6.72 21.00
C ILE A 296 -6.84 -7.19 22.45
N ARG A 297 -6.66 -6.28 23.43
CA ARG A 297 -6.84 -6.61 24.85
C ARG A 297 -8.23 -7.16 25.15
N TYR A 298 -9.26 -6.62 24.51
CA TYR A 298 -10.63 -7.07 24.69
C TYR A 298 -10.84 -8.50 24.16
N ILE A 299 -10.27 -8.83 22.99
CA ILE A 299 -10.32 -10.19 22.43
C ILE A 299 -9.55 -11.17 23.32
N GLU A 300 -8.40 -10.74 23.87
CA GLU A 300 -7.60 -11.59 24.75
C GLU A 300 -8.25 -11.90 26.11
N GLN A 301 -9.13 -11.01 26.60
CA GLN A 301 -9.77 -11.13 27.91
C GLN A 301 -11.12 -11.88 27.89
N ASN A 302 -11.74 -12.04 26.71
CA ASN A 302 -13.10 -12.54 26.59
C ASN A 302 -13.14 -13.77 25.69
N LEU A 303 -13.72 -14.86 26.20
CA LEU A 303 -13.84 -16.12 25.44
C LEU A 303 -14.72 -15.97 24.20
N TYR A 304 -15.83 -15.22 24.29
CA TYR A 304 -16.80 -15.08 23.20
C TYR A 304 -17.04 -13.62 22.85
N VAL A 305 -16.56 -13.20 21.68
CA VAL A 305 -16.67 -11.81 21.20
C VAL A 305 -17.37 -11.79 19.85
N GLY A 306 -18.41 -10.97 19.75
CA GLY A 306 -19.17 -10.78 18.52
C GLY A 306 -19.10 -9.34 18.07
N VAL A 307 -18.81 -9.12 16.79
CA VAL A 307 -18.78 -7.79 16.19
C VAL A 307 -19.84 -7.69 15.11
N TYR A 308 -20.67 -6.66 15.19
CA TYR A 308 -21.67 -6.37 14.17
C TYR A 308 -21.69 -4.88 13.87
N GLY A 309 -22.11 -4.52 12.67
CA GLY A 309 -22.22 -3.15 12.19
C GLY A 309 -22.54 -3.16 10.72
N ALA A 310 -22.83 -2.01 10.12
CA ALA A 310 -23.21 -1.90 8.72
C ALA A 310 -22.24 -2.62 7.73
N ALA A 311 -22.75 -2.90 6.53
CA ALA A 311 -21.92 -3.34 5.41
C ALA A 311 -20.87 -2.27 5.07
N TYR A 312 -19.77 -2.65 4.42
CA TYR A 312 -18.73 -1.72 3.95
C TYR A 312 -17.98 -0.94 5.04
N LEU A 313 -17.87 -1.49 6.26
CA LEU A 313 -17.03 -0.97 7.35
C LEU A 313 -15.63 -1.63 7.40
N GLN A 314 -15.15 -2.27 6.33
CA GLN A 314 -13.84 -2.97 6.29
C GLN A 314 -13.57 -3.98 7.43
N LYS A 315 -14.61 -4.47 8.13
CA LYS A 315 -14.46 -5.37 9.27
C LYS A 315 -13.64 -6.62 8.92
N LYS A 316 -13.89 -7.22 7.75
CA LYS A 316 -13.15 -8.41 7.28
C LYS A 316 -11.65 -8.13 7.22
N SER A 317 -11.24 -7.14 6.41
CA SER A 317 -9.82 -6.74 6.27
C SER A 317 -9.17 -6.38 7.61
N LEU A 318 -9.84 -5.53 8.40
CA LEU A 318 -9.33 -5.09 9.69
C LEU A 318 -9.10 -6.27 10.66
N PHE A 319 -10.11 -7.12 10.82
CA PHE A 319 -10.02 -8.22 11.77
C PHE A 319 -9.13 -9.35 11.29
N GLU A 320 -8.97 -9.56 9.99
CA GLU A 320 -7.95 -10.46 9.45
C GLU A 320 -6.54 -10.02 9.86
N ASP A 321 -6.22 -8.74 9.72
CA ASP A 321 -4.92 -8.22 10.14
C ASP A 321 -4.75 -8.22 11.67
N LEU A 322 -5.82 -8.00 12.44
CA LEU A 322 -5.79 -8.13 13.90
C LEU A 322 -5.63 -9.60 14.35
N MET A 323 -6.23 -10.56 13.64
CA MET A 323 -6.04 -11.98 13.91
C MET A 323 -4.58 -12.39 13.66
N ARG A 324 -3.97 -11.90 12.57
CA ARG A 324 -2.53 -12.11 12.32
C ARG A 324 -1.65 -11.54 13.44
N TYR A 325 -2.04 -10.39 14.00
CA TYR A 325 -1.37 -9.82 15.16
C TYR A 325 -1.45 -10.73 16.40
N LEU A 326 -2.54 -11.49 16.58
CA LEU A 326 -2.68 -12.47 17.66
C LEU A 326 -1.86 -13.75 17.41
N GLU A 327 -1.69 -14.15 16.15
CA GLU A 327 -0.94 -15.36 15.73
C GLU A 327 0.58 -15.23 15.79
N ARG A 328 1.13 -14.06 16.10
CA ARG A 328 2.58 -13.87 16.09
C ARG A 328 3.28 -14.56 17.27
N PRO A 329 4.53 -15.01 17.08
CA PRO A 329 5.37 -15.51 18.16
C PRO A 329 5.74 -14.38 19.15
N MET A 330 5.85 -14.73 20.43
CA MET A 330 6.31 -13.81 21.46
C MET A 330 7.84 -13.61 21.34
N ALA A 331 8.36 -12.45 21.77
CA ALA A 331 9.79 -12.12 21.67
C ALA A 331 10.77 -13.15 22.28
N PHE A 332 10.28 -14.01 23.19
CA PHE A 332 11.07 -15.05 23.87
C PHE A 332 10.53 -16.48 23.66
N SER A 333 9.60 -16.69 22.73
CA SER A 333 9.03 -18.01 22.44
C SER A 333 8.85 -18.23 20.94
N THR A 334 9.22 -19.41 20.46
CA THR A 334 8.95 -19.85 19.07
C THR A 334 7.47 -20.17 18.84
N THR A 335 6.69 -20.39 19.91
CA THR A 335 5.26 -20.69 19.82
C THR A 335 4.41 -19.42 19.92
N PRO A 336 3.37 -19.28 19.07
CA PRO A 336 2.48 -18.14 19.13
C PRO A 336 1.57 -18.22 20.36
N LYS A 337 1.18 -17.04 20.88
CA LYS A 337 0.25 -16.94 22.02
C LYS A 337 -1.12 -17.51 21.67
N PHE A 338 -1.54 -17.31 20.41
CA PHE A 338 -2.78 -17.82 19.87
C PHE A 338 -2.57 -18.55 18.54
N LYS A 339 -3.28 -19.67 18.32
CA LYS A 339 -3.48 -20.27 16.99
C LYS A 339 -4.86 -19.83 16.50
N VAL A 340 -4.93 -19.02 15.44
CA VAL A 340 -6.21 -18.60 14.85
C VAL A 340 -6.61 -19.59 13.76
N ILE A 341 -7.86 -20.02 13.80
CA ILE A 341 -8.49 -20.92 12.83
C ILE A 341 -9.60 -20.12 12.15
N ARG A 342 -9.55 -20.01 10.83
CA ARG A 342 -10.40 -19.10 10.06
C ARG A 342 -11.51 -19.87 9.34
N PHE A 343 -12.72 -19.33 9.38
CA PHE A 343 -13.89 -19.84 8.70
C PHE A 343 -14.47 -18.80 7.75
N GLU A 344 -14.55 -19.18 6.48
CA GLU A 344 -15.33 -18.47 5.46
C GLU A 344 -16.53 -19.34 5.06
N PHE A 345 -17.73 -18.95 5.50
CA PHE A 345 -18.95 -19.73 5.24
C PHE A 345 -19.46 -19.64 3.80
N GLU A 346 -18.79 -18.89 2.93
CA GLU A 346 -19.12 -18.83 1.50
C GLU A 346 -18.70 -20.10 0.76
N THR A 347 -17.72 -20.85 1.28
CA THR A 347 -17.19 -22.08 0.66
C THR A 347 -17.74 -23.36 1.27
N LEU A 348 -18.41 -23.29 2.41
CA LEU A 348 -18.84 -24.45 3.21
C LEU A 348 -20.30 -24.79 2.92
N THR A 349 -20.56 -26.03 2.50
CA THR A 349 -21.90 -26.46 2.06
C THR A 349 -22.66 -27.25 3.11
N SER A 350 -21.96 -27.91 4.03
CA SER A 350 -22.55 -28.77 5.06
C SER A 350 -21.91 -28.58 6.44
N MET A 351 -22.57 -29.08 7.48
CA MET A 351 -22.00 -29.13 8.83
C MET A 351 -20.78 -30.08 8.90
N ASP A 352 -20.80 -31.14 8.10
CA ASP A 352 -19.70 -32.10 8.01
C ASP A 352 -18.43 -31.46 7.42
N ASP A 353 -18.58 -30.64 6.38
CA ASP A 353 -17.45 -29.91 5.77
C ASP A 353 -16.76 -29.01 6.80
N CYS A 354 -17.55 -28.36 7.67
CA CYS A 354 -17.03 -27.50 8.71
C CYS A 354 -16.29 -28.27 9.81
N ILE A 355 -16.77 -29.47 10.15
CA ILE A 355 -16.09 -30.34 11.11
C ILE A 355 -14.79 -30.85 10.49
N ASP A 356 -14.82 -31.26 9.22
CA ASP A 356 -13.65 -31.76 8.52
C ASP A 356 -12.58 -30.66 8.37
N GLU A 357 -12.97 -29.40 8.16
CA GLU A 357 -12.07 -28.23 8.19
C GLU A 357 -11.47 -27.98 9.59
N LEU A 358 -12.29 -28.11 10.66
CA LEU A 358 -11.79 -28.03 12.04
C LEU A 358 -10.79 -29.15 12.36
N VAL A 359 -10.97 -30.33 11.80
CA VAL A 359 -10.01 -31.44 11.91
C VAL A 359 -8.74 -31.13 11.13
N ALA A 360 -8.85 -30.64 9.89
CA ALA A 360 -7.71 -30.29 9.05
C ALA A 360 -6.82 -29.19 9.65
N GLN A 361 -7.40 -28.22 10.38
CA GLN A 361 -6.66 -27.16 11.07
C GLN A 361 -6.17 -27.54 12.49
N ASP A 362 -6.21 -28.83 12.86
CA ASP A 362 -5.88 -29.39 14.19
C ASP A 362 -6.65 -28.74 15.36
N PHE A 363 -7.88 -28.29 15.14
CA PHE A 363 -8.74 -27.84 16.24
C PHE A 363 -9.29 -29.04 17.00
N PHE A 364 -9.96 -29.94 16.28
CA PHE A 364 -10.46 -31.19 16.82
C PHE A 364 -9.36 -32.25 16.85
N ARG A 365 -9.30 -33.02 17.94
CA ARG A 365 -8.30 -34.06 18.10
C ARG A 365 -8.95 -35.41 18.39
N THR A 366 -8.44 -36.46 17.77
CA THR A 366 -8.91 -37.85 17.98
C THR A 366 -8.33 -38.49 19.23
N HIS A 367 -7.35 -37.85 19.87
CA HIS A 367 -6.73 -38.31 21.11
C HIS A 367 -6.84 -37.27 22.24
N PRO A 368 -7.05 -37.72 23.48
CA PRO A 368 -7.34 -36.82 24.60
C PRO A 368 -6.09 -36.21 25.27
N TRP A 369 -4.87 -36.66 24.95
CA TRP A 369 -3.62 -36.22 25.61
C TRP A 369 -2.91 -35.13 24.81
N LEU A 370 -2.43 -34.08 25.53
CA LEU A 370 -1.55 -33.04 25.00
C LEU A 370 -0.09 -33.44 25.21
N ASN A 371 0.76 -33.24 24.21
CA ASN A 371 2.21 -33.13 24.46
C ASN A 371 2.46 -31.83 25.24
N GLU A 372 3.34 -31.85 26.27
CA GLU A 372 3.58 -30.72 27.20
C GLU A 372 3.89 -29.38 26.50
N GLN A 373 4.46 -29.41 25.29
CA GLN A 373 4.75 -28.20 24.50
C GLN A 373 3.50 -27.55 23.86
N GLN A 374 2.39 -28.28 23.71
CA GLN A 374 1.15 -27.80 23.08
C GLN A 374 0.11 -27.32 24.11
N GLN A 375 0.34 -27.51 25.40
CA GLN A 375 -0.61 -27.18 26.48
C GLN A 375 -0.86 -25.67 26.65
N PHE A 376 0.01 -24.81 26.11
CA PHE A 376 0.00 -23.37 26.40
C PHE A 376 -0.54 -22.49 25.26
N VAL A 377 -0.84 -23.06 24.08
CA VAL A 377 -1.35 -22.28 22.94
C VAL A 377 -2.87 -22.16 23.04
N LYS A 378 -3.38 -20.93 23.12
CA LYS A 378 -4.83 -20.68 23.11
C LYS A 378 -5.33 -20.72 21.66
N HIS A 379 -6.46 -21.37 21.40
CA HIS A 379 -7.07 -21.34 20.07
C HIS A 379 -8.05 -20.17 19.94
N VAL A 380 -8.11 -19.53 18.77
CA VAL A 380 -9.13 -18.52 18.42
C VAL A 380 -9.84 -18.98 17.16
N LEU A 381 -11.14 -19.24 17.25
CA LEU A 381 -11.99 -19.52 16.11
C LEU A 381 -12.52 -18.20 15.55
N TYR A 382 -12.03 -17.81 14.37
CA TYR A 382 -12.43 -16.60 13.66
C TYR A 382 -13.49 -16.94 12.61
N PHE A 383 -14.71 -16.48 12.83
CA PHE A 383 -15.83 -16.65 11.91
C PHE A 383 -16.14 -15.35 11.18
N ALA A 384 -15.82 -15.30 9.89
CA ALA A 384 -16.05 -14.13 9.05
C ALA A 384 -17.49 -14.10 8.53
N ASN A 385 -18.18 -12.96 8.72
CA ASN A 385 -19.48 -12.63 8.13
C ASN A 385 -20.56 -13.73 8.28
N ILE A 386 -20.85 -14.16 9.51
CA ILE A 386 -21.91 -15.15 9.73
C ILE A 386 -23.27 -14.55 9.36
N GLN A 387 -23.87 -15.09 8.30
CA GLN A 387 -25.26 -14.82 7.91
C GLN A 387 -26.07 -16.10 7.68
N ASN A 388 -25.38 -17.25 7.59
CA ASN A 388 -25.95 -18.53 7.17
C ASN A 388 -26.39 -19.38 8.38
N SER A 389 -27.38 -20.25 8.16
CA SER A 389 -27.86 -21.22 9.18
C SER A 389 -26.76 -22.16 9.67
N ILE A 390 -25.90 -22.63 8.76
CA ILE A 390 -24.77 -23.54 9.06
C ILE A 390 -23.86 -22.96 10.15
N GLY A 391 -23.57 -21.66 10.10
CA GLY A 391 -22.74 -21.00 11.10
C GLY A 391 -23.40 -20.98 12.48
N ALA A 392 -24.73 -20.83 12.55
CA ALA A 392 -25.46 -20.91 13.80
C ALA A 392 -25.45 -22.34 14.38
N ASP A 393 -25.55 -23.37 13.53
CA ASP A 393 -25.54 -24.77 13.95
C ASP A 393 -24.19 -25.18 14.55
N ILE A 394 -23.08 -24.75 13.93
CA ILE A 394 -21.73 -24.99 14.46
C ILE A 394 -21.52 -24.24 15.76
N LEU A 395 -21.97 -22.98 15.86
CA LEU A 395 -21.87 -22.24 17.11
C LEU A 395 -22.67 -22.91 18.22
N ASN A 396 -23.88 -23.42 17.93
CA ASN A 396 -24.64 -24.20 18.89
C ASN A 396 -23.87 -25.45 19.34
N LEU A 397 -23.21 -26.17 18.42
CA LEU A 397 -22.35 -27.30 18.76
C LEU A 397 -21.22 -26.90 19.72
N LEU A 398 -20.47 -25.84 19.37
CA LEU A 398 -19.33 -25.34 20.14
C LEU A 398 -19.73 -24.78 21.52
N LEU A 399 -20.91 -24.16 21.63
CA LEU A 399 -21.36 -23.50 22.86
C LEU A 399 -22.13 -24.43 23.79
N ASN A 400 -22.75 -25.49 23.26
CA ASN A 400 -23.47 -26.48 24.06
C ASN A 400 -22.55 -27.57 24.60
N SER A 401 -21.35 -27.71 24.06
CA SER A 401 -20.34 -28.59 24.65
C SER A 401 -19.98 -28.16 26.08
N GLU A 402 -19.97 -26.86 26.43
CA GLU A 402 -19.57 -26.41 27.77
C GLU A 402 -20.53 -26.76 28.93
N SER A 403 -21.79 -27.12 28.68
CA SER A 403 -22.76 -27.37 29.77
C SER A 403 -22.62 -28.74 30.47
N ILE A 404 -21.64 -29.56 30.07
CA ILE A 404 -21.34 -30.86 30.70
C ILE A 404 -20.16 -30.67 31.66
N SER A 405 -20.33 -29.79 32.64
CA SER A 405 -19.39 -29.63 33.75
C SER A 405 -19.85 -30.49 34.92
N ASP A 406 -19.56 -31.78 34.88
CA ASP A 406 -19.42 -32.53 36.13
C ASP A 406 -18.10 -33.32 36.14
N SER A 407 -17.25 -32.84 37.04
CA SER A 407 -16.08 -33.46 37.68
C SER A 407 -14.90 -34.05 36.89
N CYS A 408 -15.01 -34.54 35.64
CA CYS A 408 -13.82 -35.01 34.87
C CYS A 408 -14.02 -35.30 33.36
N GLN A 409 -15.11 -34.86 32.71
CA GLN A 409 -15.36 -35.18 31.30
C GLN A 409 -14.84 -34.08 30.36
N ARG A 410 -13.80 -34.40 29.57
CA ARG A 410 -13.33 -33.55 28.47
C ARG A 410 -14.44 -33.45 27.41
N LEU A 411 -14.68 -32.24 26.92
CA LEU A 411 -15.67 -31.98 25.88
C LEU A 411 -15.35 -32.81 24.63
N TYR A 412 -16.36 -33.48 24.08
CA TYR A 412 -16.21 -34.27 22.87
C TYR A 412 -17.40 -34.16 21.93
N TYR A 413 -17.14 -34.27 20.63
CA TYR A 413 -18.12 -34.41 19.56
C TYR A 413 -17.97 -35.78 18.93
N SER A 414 -19.07 -36.50 18.70
CA SER A 414 -19.02 -37.81 18.05
C SER A 414 -19.66 -37.77 16.66
N LYS A 415 -18.91 -38.22 15.66
CA LYS A 415 -19.37 -38.41 14.27
C LYS A 415 -19.36 -39.89 13.96
N ARG A 416 -20.42 -40.40 13.31
CA ARG A 416 -20.40 -41.76 12.77
C ARG A 416 -19.76 -41.69 11.39
N ASP A 417 -18.70 -42.46 11.19
CA ASP A 417 -18.07 -42.61 9.88
C ASP A 417 -18.98 -43.45 8.95
N ASN A 418 -18.70 -43.39 7.64
CA ASN A 418 -19.38 -44.16 6.60
C ASN A 418 -19.32 -45.69 6.86
N GLN A 419 -18.39 -46.14 7.71
CA GLN A 419 -18.21 -47.53 8.14
C GLN A 419 -18.93 -47.88 9.47
N GLN A 420 -19.82 -47.01 9.99
CA GLN A 420 -20.52 -47.15 11.28
C GLN A 420 -19.64 -47.10 12.54
N SER A 421 -18.34 -46.85 12.42
CA SER A 421 -17.46 -46.55 13.54
C SER A 421 -17.74 -45.13 14.07
N THR A 422 -17.80 -44.97 15.39
CA THR A 422 -18.00 -43.65 16.01
C THR A 422 -16.63 -43.03 16.28
N ILE A 423 -16.30 -41.94 15.57
CA ILE A 423 -15.11 -41.14 15.80
C ILE A 423 -15.45 -40.12 16.88
N ILE A 424 -14.60 -40.03 17.91
CA ILE A 424 -14.73 -39.07 19.00
C ILE A 424 -13.67 -37.99 18.82
N TYR A 425 -14.13 -36.75 18.68
CA TYR A 425 -13.31 -35.55 18.58
C TYR A 425 -13.31 -34.82 19.92
N TYR A 426 -12.15 -34.54 20.48
CA TYR A 426 -11.99 -33.77 21.71
C TYR A 426 -11.70 -32.30 21.39
N PHE A 427 -12.33 -31.40 22.16
CA PHE A 427 -12.08 -29.96 22.06
C PHE A 427 -10.79 -29.56 22.80
N PRO A 428 -10.11 -28.49 22.38
CA PRO A 428 -9.02 -27.89 23.14
C PRO A 428 -9.50 -27.41 24.52
N SER A 429 -8.62 -27.47 25.52
CA SER A 429 -8.93 -27.08 26.91
C SER A 429 -9.39 -25.63 27.07
N ILE A 430 -8.92 -24.72 26.20
CA ILE A 430 -9.30 -23.29 26.19
C ILE A 430 -9.30 -22.79 24.74
N PHE A 431 -10.45 -22.32 24.25
CA PHE A 431 -10.56 -21.64 22.96
C PHE A 431 -11.43 -20.38 23.07
N HIS A 432 -11.18 -19.42 22.19
CA HIS A 432 -11.95 -18.18 22.06
C HIS A 432 -12.73 -18.24 20.75
N ILE A 433 -13.94 -17.70 20.71
CA ILE A 433 -14.72 -17.52 19.49
C ILE A 433 -14.83 -16.03 19.19
N PHE A 434 -14.40 -15.65 18.00
CA PHE A 434 -14.57 -14.32 17.46
C PHE A 434 -15.46 -14.36 16.22
N ILE A 435 -16.56 -13.62 16.25
CA ILE A 435 -17.53 -13.57 15.15
C ILE A 435 -17.59 -12.15 14.58
N THR A 436 -17.67 -12.05 13.24
CA THR A 436 -18.09 -10.82 12.56
C THR A 436 -19.42 -11.02 11.83
N MET A 437 -20.29 -10.02 11.86
CA MET A 437 -21.59 -10.02 11.17
C MET A 437 -21.83 -8.69 10.43
N SER A 438 -22.46 -8.75 9.26
CA SER A 438 -22.80 -7.56 8.48
C SER A 438 -24.05 -6.82 8.92
N LYS A 439 -24.97 -7.50 9.63
CA LYS A 439 -26.15 -6.91 10.25
C LYS A 439 -26.46 -7.70 11.53
N ARG A 440 -27.25 -7.12 12.43
CA ARG A 440 -27.76 -7.84 13.59
C ARG A 440 -28.95 -8.70 13.12
N THR A 441 -28.68 -9.94 12.73
CA THR A 441 -29.73 -10.88 12.30
C THR A 441 -30.33 -11.65 13.47
N TRP A 442 -29.57 -11.88 14.53
CA TRP A 442 -30.06 -12.59 15.72
C TRP A 442 -30.78 -11.66 16.69
N SER A 443 -31.91 -12.15 17.21
CA SER A 443 -32.67 -11.49 18.26
C SER A 443 -31.91 -11.52 19.59
N THR A 444 -32.21 -10.57 20.48
CA THR A 444 -31.63 -10.52 21.84
C THR A 444 -32.05 -11.71 22.71
N GLU A 445 -33.09 -12.44 22.30
CA GLU A 445 -33.61 -13.61 23.00
C GLU A 445 -32.87 -14.91 22.62
N ASN A 446 -32.09 -14.89 21.54
CA ASN A 446 -31.32 -16.05 21.08
C ASN A 446 -30.23 -16.43 22.12
N GLU A 447 -30.16 -17.71 22.49
CA GLU A 447 -29.19 -18.23 23.45
C GLU A 447 -27.73 -18.04 23.01
N ILE A 448 -27.44 -18.17 21.71
CA ILE A 448 -26.12 -17.83 21.16
C ILE A 448 -25.83 -16.36 21.45
N TYR A 449 -26.78 -15.48 21.17
CA TYR A 449 -26.60 -14.05 21.35
C TYR A 449 -26.26 -13.68 22.81
N LYS A 450 -26.90 -14.34 23.79
CA LYS A 450 -26.65 -14.08 25.22
C LYS A 450 -25.26 -14.49 25.70
N LYS A 451 -24.64 -15.51 25.09
CA LYS A 451 -23.30 -16.00 25.45
C LYS A 451 -22.18 -15.08 24.97
N PHE A 452 -22.43 -14.23 23.96
CA PHE A 452 -21.43 -13.37 23.35
C PHE A 452 -21.39 -11.96 23.95
N LYS A 453 -20.18 -11.42 24.08
CA LYS A 453 -19.99 -9.98 24.31
C LYS A 453 -19.97 -9.25 22.98
N TRP A 454 -21.02 -8.47 22.74
CA TRP A 454 -21.26 -7.83 21.46
C TRP A 454 -20.70 -6.40 21.38
N ILE A 455 -19.90 -6.13 20.36
CA ILE A 455 -19.34 -4.81 20.05
C ILE A 455 -20.06 -4.22 18.83
N PRO A 456 -20.89 -3.17 19.00
CA PRO A 456 -21.46 -2.44 17.87
C PRO A 456 -20.44 -1.55 17.18
N PHE A 457 -20.26 -1.75 15.88
CA PHE A 457 -19.54 -0.85 15.00
C PHE A 457 -20.51 0.19 14.46
N LYS A 458 -20.68 1.30 15.20
CA LYS A 458 -21.54 2.42 14.79
C LYS A 458 -20.81 3.30 13.78
N ILE A 459 -21.49 3.68 12.71
CA ILE A 459 -20.94 4.56 11.66
C ILE A 459 -20.50 5.92 12.22
N ASP A 460 -21.23 6.47 13.20
CA ASP A 460 -20.96 7.80 13.75
C ASP A 460 -19.94 7.79 14.91
N SER A 461 -19.42 6.62 15.25
CA SER A 461 -18.44 6.47 16.33
C SER A 461 -17.01 6.44 15.79
N VAL A 462 -16.06 6.92 16.59
CA VAL A 462 -14.63 6.67 16.36
C VAL A 462 -14.45 5.14 16.32
N PRO A 463 -13.89 4.56 15.24
CA PRO A 463 -12.91 5.17 14.34
C PRO A 463 -13.41 5.61 12.95
N TRP A 464 -14.68 5.39 12.63
CA TRP A 464 -15.21 5.59 11.27
C TRP A 464 -15.53 7.05 10.97
N ASN A 465 -15.66 7.87 12.01
CA ASN A 465 -15.79 9.31 11.86
C ASN A 465 -14.53 9.90 11.19
N GLY A 466 -14.75 10.58 10.06
CA GLY A 466 -13.67 11.13 9.23
C GLY A 466 -12.91 10.11 8.39
N LEU A 467 -13.22 8.81 8.44
CA LEU A 467 -12.50 7.79 7.67
C LEU A 467 -12.54 8.08 6.16
N LEU A 468 -13.73 8.34 5.63
CA LEU A 468 -13.88 8.61 4.20
C LEU A 468 -13.07 9.83 3.76
N LYS A 469 -13.11 10.88 4.59
CA LYS A 469 -12.36 12.13 4.39
C LYS A 469 -10.86 11.84 4.33
N ARG A 470 -10.33 11.11 5.32
CA ARG A 470 -8.92 10.70 5.41
C ARG A 470 -8.48 9.83 4.22
N HIS A 471 -9.30 8.85 3.85
CA HIS A 471 -8.99 7.92 2.77
C HIS A 471 -8.88 8.63 1.41
N LEU A 472 -9.90 9.43 1.06
CA LEU A 472 -9.88 10.20 -0.19
C LEU A 472 -8.76 11.23 -0.21
N TRP A 473 -8.49 11.88 0.91
CA TRP A 473 -7.40 12.85 1.02
C TRP A 473 -6.02 12.19 0.86
N ARG A 474 -5.78 11.02 1.48
CA ARG A 474 -4.54 10.27 1.27
C ARG A 474 -4.35 9.88 -0.19
N ARG A 475 -5.40 9.38 -0.86
CA ARG A 475 -5.33 9.03 -2.29
C ARG A 475 -5.06 10.24 -3.18
N MET A 476 -5.63 11.40 -2.85
CA MET A 476 -5.37 12.64 -3.59
C MET A 476 -3.92 13.11 -3.45
N ILE A 477 -3.34 13.05 -2.23
CA ILE A 477 -1.92 13.35 -2.00
C ILE A 477 -1.03 12.38 -2.77
N ASP A 478 -1.34 11.08 -2.71
CA ASP A 478 -0.58 10.03 -3.39
C ASP A 478 -0.50 10.26 -4.90
N ILE A 479 -1.63 10.56 -5.56
CA ILE A 479 -1.68 10.88 -6.99
C ILE A 479 -0.93 12.19 -7.29
N ASN A 480 -1.11 13.23 -6.47
CA ASN A 480 -0.39 14.48 -6.65
C ASN A 480 1.13 14.26 -6.61
N VAL A 481 1.63 13.47 -5.65
CA VAL A 481 3.06 13.21 -5.49
C VAL A 481 3.59 12.28 -6.58
N CYS A 482 2.90 11.17 -6.88
CA CYS A 482 3.39 10.14 -7.80
C CYS A 482 3.20 10.51 -9.28
N GLU A 483 2.10 11.21 -9.62
CA GLU A 483 1.79 11.59 -11.01
C GLU A 483 2.05 13.08 -11.30
N ASN A 484 2.54 13.84 -10.31
CA ASN A 484 2.80 15.28 -10.41
C ASN A 484 1.58 16.09 -10.91
N ARG A 485 0.37 15.64 -10.55
CA ARG A 485 -0.89 16.31 -10.92
C ARG A 485 -1.24 17.37 -9.87
N PRO A 486 -1.34 18.66 -10.24
CA PRO A 486 -1.75 19.69 -9.30
C PRO A 486 -3.16 19.43 -8.78
N VAL A 487 -3.38 19.72 -7.50
CA VAL A 487 -4.69 19.54 -6.87
C VAL A 487 -5.58 20.73 -7.23
N ASP A 488 -6.63 20.47 -8.00
CA ASP A 488 -7.62 21.49 -8.35
C ASP A 488 -8.55 21.81 -7.16
N ASN A 489 -8.75 23.10 -6.90
CA ASN A 489 -9.70 23.56 -5.87
C ASN A 489 -11.13 23.04 -6.12
N GLU A 490 -11.52 22.86 -7.39
CA GLU A 490 -12.81 22.30 -7.77
C GLU A 490 -12.92 20.81 -7.44
N LEU A 491 -11.83 20.04 -7.57
CA LEU A 491 -11.78 18.64 -7.14
C LEU A 491 -11.91 18.55 -5.61
N ILE A 492 -11.21 19.41 -4.85
CA ILE A 492 -11.33 19.47 -3.38
C ILE A 492 -12.78 19.72 -2.95
N LYS A 493 -13.46 20.72 -3.55
CA LYS A 493 -14.88 20.99 -3.26
C LYS A 493 -15.77 19.80 -3.58
N THR A 494 -15.50 19.10 -4.68
CA THR A 494 -16.27 17.92 -5.10
C THR A 494 -16.03 16.73 -4.14
N LEU A 495 -14.80 16.53 -3.68
CA LEU A 495 -14.45 15.53 -2.66
C LEU A 495 -15.05 15.87 -1.27
N GLN A 496 -15.09 17.14 -0.90
CA GLN A 496 -15.82 17.59 0.30
C GLN A 496 -17.30 17.27 0.17
N TRP A 497 -17.92 17.62 -0.96
CA TRP A 497 -19.31 17.31 -1.23
C TRP A 497 -19.60 15.81 -1.14
N ILE A 498 -18.85 14.93 -1.82
CA ILE A 498 -19.10 13.49 -1.79
C ILE A 498 -18.97 12.90 -0.37
N THR A 499 -18.02 13.39 0.44
CA THR A 499 -17.90 12.94 1.83
C THR A 499 -19.12 13.35 2.66
N ASN A 500 -19.66 14.55 2.41
CA ASN A 500 -20.87 15.04 3.06
C ASN A 500 -22.13 14.32 2.56
N VAL A 501 -22.19 13.92 1.28
CA VAL A 501 -23.27 13.08 0.73
C VAL A 501 -23.38 11.78 1.54
N TRP A 502 -22.27 11.09 1.76
CA TRP A 502 -22.24 9.85 2.56
C TRP A 502 -22.69 10.07 4.01
N GLN A 503 -22.22 11.14 4.66
CA GLN A 503 -22.62 11.49 6.04
C GLN A 503 -24.13 11.76 6.11
N ARG A 504 -24.64 12.65 5.25
CA ARG A 504 -26.05 13.03 5.21
C ARG A 504 -26.97 11.88 4.85
N TYR A 505 -26.53 10.99 3.95
CA TYR A 505 -27.25 9.77 3.61
C TYR A 505 -27.49 8.92 4.85
N ASN A 506 -26.43 8.62 5.61
CA ASN A 506 -26.54 7.80 6.82
C ASN A 506 -27.35 8.50 7.93
N GLU A 507 -27.17 9.81 8.13
CA GLU A 507 -27.97 10.60 9.07
C GLU A 507 -29.47 10.58 8.70
N CYS A 508 -29.80 10.69 7.41
CA CYS A 508 -31.18 10.64 6.94
C CYS A 508 -31.79 9.25 7.15
N LEU A 509 -31.05 8.18 6.88
CA LEU A 509 -31.52 6.81 7.14
C LEU A 509 -31.78 6.54 8.62
N GLN A 510 -30.95 7.07 9.51
CA GLN A 510 -31.19 6.99 10.95
C GLN A 510 -32.50 7.68 11.34
N LYS A 511 -32.77 8.87 10.78
CA LYS A 511 -34.04 9.61 11.00
C LYS A 511 -35.24 8.86 10.43
N LEU A 512 -35.10 8.19 9.29
CA LEU A 512 -36.12 7.32 8.68
C LEU A 512 -36.22 5.95 9.38
N SER A 513 -35.46 5.72 10.45
CA SER A 513 -35.36 4.46 11.20
C SER A 513 -34.92 3.25 10.35
N LEU A 514 -34.34 3.47 9.16
CA LEU A 514 -33.88 2.43 8.22
C LEU A 514 -32.43 2.03 8.53
N GLN A 515 -32.19 1.50 9.73
CA GLN A 515 -30.83 1.16 10.19
C GLN A 515 -30.19 0.05 9.36
N ASP A 516 -30.98 -0.84 8.76
CA ASP A 516 -30.50 -1.93 7.91
C ASP A 516 -30.03 -1.49 6.52
N ALA A 517 -30.34 -0.25 6.13
CA ALA A 517 -29.93 0.36 4.86
C ALA A 517 -28.62 1.18 5.00
N LEU A 518 -28.07 1.27 6.21
CA LEU A 518 -26.85 2.02 6.48
C LEU A 518 -25.67 1.44 5.70
N LEU A 519 -24.86 2.33 5.11
CA LEU A 519 -23.72 1.96 4.28
C LEU A 519 -22.44 2.54 4.87
N GLY A 520 -21.45 1.67 5.10
CA GLY A 520 -20.13 2.08 5.52
C GLY A 520 -19.36 2.82 4.41
N PRO A 521 -18.28 3.52 4.78
CA PRO A 521 -17.54 4.41 3.88
C PRO A 521 -16.73 3.65 2.82
N ALA A 522 -16.49 2.33 2.97
CA ALA A 522 -15.72 1.57 1.99
C ALA A 522 -16.39 1.50 0.61
N LEU A 523 -17.72 1.70 0.54
CA LEU A 523 -18.42 1.84 -0.75
C LEU A 523 -17.90 3.04 -1.57
N PHE A 524 -17.41 4.06 -0.88
CA PHE A 524 -16.90 5.30 -1.46
C PHE A 524 -15.38 5.33 -1.62
N PHE A 525 -14.68 4.25 -1.27
CA PHE A 525 -13.23 4.18 -1.44
C PHE A 525 -12.81 4.16 -2.91
N ASP A 526 -13.65 3.56 -3.76
CA ASP A 526 -13.46 3.50 -5.21
C ASP A 526 -13.87 4.79 -5.93
N CYS A 527 -14.09 5.89 -5.20
CA CYS A 527 -14.39 7.19 -5.80
C CYS A 527 -13.22 7.60 -6.75
N PRO A 528 -13.53 8.01 -7.99
CA PRO A 528 -12.51 8.50 -8.92
C PRO A 528 -11.92 9.83 -8.44
N MET A 529 -10.72 10.16 -8.93
CA MET A 529 -9.94 11.35 -8.53
C MET A 529 -9.97 12.42 -9.62
N GLU A 530 -11.09 12.47 -10.36
CA GLU A 530 -11.37 13.41 -11.44
C GLU A 530 -12.78 13.96 -11.26
N ARG A 531 -12.94 15.27 -11.35
CA ARG A 531 -14.19 15.98 -10.99
C ARG A 531 -15.42 15.39 -11.69
N ASP A 532 -15.36 15.27 -13.02
CA ASP A 532 -16.51 14.89 -13.84
C ASP A 532 -16.84 13.40 -13.64
N ALA A 533 -15.81 12.56 -13.52
CA ALA A 533 -15.97 11.13 -13.23
C ALA A 533 -16.65 10.87 -11.88
N ILE A 534 -16.50 11.74 -10.88
CA ILE A 534 -17.16 11.59 -9.55
C ILE A 534 -18.68 11.65 -9.69
N PHE A 535 -19.21 12.52 -10.55
CA PHE A 535 -20.65 12.67 -10.75
C PHE A 535 -21.24 11.42 -11.41
N ASP A 536 -20.66 10.95 -12.50
CA ASP A 536 -21.10 9.73 -13.19
C ASP A 536 -21.01 8.50 -12.28
N TRP A 537 -19.92 8.40 -11.52
CA TRP A 537 -19.71 7.32 -10.56
C TRP A 537 -20.75 7.31 -9.45
N LEU A 538 -21.08 8.47 -8.86
CA LEU A 538 -22.08 8.56 -7.79
C LEU A 538 -23.47 8.17 -8.32
N GLN A 539 -23.84 8.68 -9.49
CA GLN A 539 -25.10 8.32 -10.15
C GLN A 539 -25.20 6.81 -10.37
N MET A 540 -24.14 6.19 -10.88
CA MET A 540 -24.06 4.75 -11.11
C MET A 540 -24.22 3.96 -9.80
N LYS A 541 -23.45 4.31 -8.75
CA LYS A 541 -23.53 3.63 -7.44
C LYS A 541 -24.89 3.82 -6.77
N TRP A 542 -25.51 4.99 -6.91
CA TRP A 542 -26.84 5.24 -6.37
C TRP A 542 -27.87 4.32 -7.01
N ASN A 543 -27.91 4.29 -8.35
CA ASN A 543 -28.91 3.53 -9.09
C ASN A 543 -28.71 2.02 -8.99
N THR A 544 -27.47 1.55 -8.82
CA THR A 544 -27.14 0.11 -8.75
C THR A 544 -27.21 -0.47 -7.34
N ILE A 545 -26.90 0.32 -6.30
CA ILE A 545 -26.77 -0.19 -4.91
C ILE A 545 -27.76 0.49 -3.98
N VAL A 546 -27.77 1.82 -3.91
CA VAL A 546 -28.57 2.57 -2.92
C VAL A 546 -30.06 2.41 -3.19
N ALA A 547 -30.49 2.64 -4.42
CA ALA A 547 -31.90 2.65 -4.78
C ALA A 547 -32.58 1.27 -4.62
N PRO A 548 -31.99 0.15 -5.11
CA PRO A 548 -32.55 -1.18 -4.88
C PRO A 548 -32.61 -1.55 -3.40
N LEU A 549 -31.55 -1.26 -2.63
CA LEU A 549 -31.48 -1.59 -1.21
C LEU A 549 -32.55 -0.87 -0.38
N VAL A 550 -32.72 0.44 -0.59
CA VAL A 550 -33.73 1.22 0.13
C VAL A 550 -35.14 0.78 -0.25
N ARG A 551 -35.38 0.44 -1.53
CA ARG A 551 -36.67 -0.14 -1.97
C ARG A 551 -36.97 -1.43 -1.25
N GLU A 552 -36.08 -2.42 -1.32
CA GLU A 552 -36.27 -3.72 -0.69
C GLU A 552 -36.57 -3.60 0.81
N LEU A 553 -35.79 -2.78 1.53
CA LEU A 553 -35.96 -2.61 2.97
C LEU A 553 -37.22 -1.81 3.35
N SER A 554 -37.64 -0.87 2.50
CA SER A 554 -38.90 -0.12 2.69
C SER A 554 -40.11 -1.03 2.47
N MET A 555 -40.06 -1.92 1.47
CA MET A 555 -41.09 -2.92 1.21
C MET A 555 -41.17 -3.93 2.37
N ASN A 556 -40.03 -4.45 2.83
CA ASN A 556 -39.96 -5.42 3.93
C ASN A 556 -40.49 -4.86 5.25
N LYS A 557 -40.19 -3.59 5.57
CA LYS A 557 -40.75 -2.92 6.75
C LYS A 557 -42.27 -2.80 6.71
N CYS A 558 -42.82 -2.51 5.53
CA CYS A 558 -44.26 -2.36 5.38
C CYS A 558 -45.00 -3.70 5.30
N ALA A 559 -44.30 -4.78 4.93
CA ALA A 559 -44.82 -6.14 4.89
C ALA A 559 -44.84 -6.85 6.26
N GLN A 560 -44.17 -6.33 7.30
CA GLN A 560 -44.24 -6.92 8.63
C GLN A 560 -45.60 -6.63 9.30
N PRO A 561 -46.36 -7.66 9.72
CA PRO A 561 -47.61 -7.45 10.45
C PRO A 561 -47.28 -6.80 11.80
N LYS A 562 -47.87 -5.63 12.08
CA LYS A 562 -47.81 -5.00 13.41
C LYS A 562 -48.31 -6.03 14.44
N PRO A 563 -47.59 -6.27 15.56
CA PRO A 563 -48.13 -7.06 16.64
C PRO A 563 -49.20 -6.22 17.34
N LYS A 564 -50.46 -6.41 16.94
CA LYS A 564 -51.61 -6.04 17.75
C LYS A 564 -52.35 -7.31 18.10
N GLY A 565 -52.56 -7.50 19.40
CA GLY A 565 -53.27 -8.64 19.95
C GLY A 565 -54.66 -8.83 19.32
N SER A 566 -55.11 -10.07 19.42
CA SER A 566 -56.42 -10.62 19.07
C SER A 566 -56.70 -10.92 17.58
N THR A 567 -56.62 -12.22 17.30
CA THR A 567 -57.55 -13.07 16.53
C THR A 567 -57.99 -12.63 15.12
N SER A 568 -57.52 -13.35 14.09
CA SER A 568 -58.34 -14.33 13.35
C SER A 568 -57.52 -15.00 12.24
N ALA A 569 -57.69 -16.31 12.10
CA ALA A 569 -56.99 -17.14 11.11
C ALA A 569 -57.36 -16.82 9.64
N SER A 570 -58.33 -15.93 9.37
CA SER A 570 -58.72 -15.55 8.00
C SER A 570 -57.86 -14.43 7.39
N ALA A 571 -57.13 -13.65 8.20
CA ALA A 571 -56.25 -12.60 7.69
C ALA A 571 -54.97 -13.15 7.02
N ALA A 572 -54.43 -14.27 7.53
CA ALA A 572 -53.28 -14.94 6.94
C ALA A 572 -53.62 -15.63 5.60
N ALA A 573 -54.82 -16.21 5.48
CA ALA A 573 -55.29 -16.82 4.24
C ALA A 573 -55.53 -15.77 3.13
N ASN A 574 -56.04 -14.59 3.49
CA ASN A 574 -56.24 -13.49 2.54
C ASN A 574 -54.91 -12.84 2.08
N ALA A 575 -53.87 -12.81 2.92
CA ALA A 575 -52.55 -12.34 2.53
C ALA A 575 -51.89 -13.27 1.50
N ILE A 576 -52.01 -14.60 1.66
CA ILE A 576 -51.50 -15.59 0.71
C ILE A 576 -52.32 -15.60 -0.60
N ALA A 577 -53.63 -15.33 -0.54
CA ALA A 577 -54.46 -15.18 -1.73
C ALA A 577 -54.16 -13.90 -2.54
N SER A 578 -53.63 -12.85 -1.88
CA SER A 578 -53.23 -11.59 -2.54
C SER A 578 -51.87 -11.67 -3.24
N SER A 579 -50.94 -12.51 -2.78
CA SER A 579 -49.64 -12.72 -3.43
C SER A 579 -49.73 -13.54 -4.72
N LEU A 580 -50.76 -14.40 -4.86
CA LEU A 580 -50.99 -15.21 -6.05
C LEU A 580 -51.79 -14.49 -7.17
N ARG A 581 -52.31 -13.28 -6.94
CA ARG A 581 -53.05 -12.48 -7.95
C ARG A 581 -52.24 -11.37 -8.63
N ALA A 582 -50.97 -11.18 -8.27
CA ALA A 582 -50.12 -10.10 -8.78
C ALA A 582 -49.50 -10.35 -10.16
N ASN A 583 -50.14 -11.16 -11.01
CA ASN A 583 -49.76 -11.31 -12.42
C ASN A 583 -50.86 -10.72 -13.30
N SER A 584 -50.95 -9.39 -13.35
CA SER A 584 -51.35 -8.57 -14.52
C SER A 584 -51.78 -7.16 -14.10
N LEU A 585 -51.22 -6.17 -14.81
CA LEU A 585 -51.59 -4.75 -14.89
C LEU A 585 -51.05 -3.81 -13.80
N GLU A 586 -50.41 -2.76 -14.32
CA GLU A 586 -49.73 -1.63 -13.68
C GLU A 586 -50.63 -0.86 -12.70
N ILE A 587 -50.49 -1.16 -11.41
CA ILE A 587 -50.89 -0.25 -10.32
C ILE A 587 -49.75 -0.29 -9.32
N SER A 588 -49.00 0.82 -9.22
CA SER A 588 -47.93 1.00 -8.23
C SER A 588 -48.48 0.66 -6.84
N THR A 589 -47.94 -0.37 -6.20
CA THR A 589 -48.42 -0.78 -4.87
C THR A 589 -48.20 0.35 -3.86
N PRO A 590 -49.04 0.53 -2.83
CA PRO A 590 -48.85 1.60 -1.83
C PRO A 590 -47.46 1.56 -1.17
N TYR A 591 -46.84 0.39 -1.13
CA TYR A 591 -45.49 0.17 -0.63
C TYR A 591 -44.40 0.80 -1.52
N GLU A 592 -44.61 0.79 -2.83
CA GLU A 592 -43.71 1.40 -3.81
C GLU A 592 -43.72 2.93 -3.69
N SER A 593 -44.87 3.53 -3.38
CA SER A 593 -44.98 4.98 -3.12
C SER A 593 -44.16 5.42 -1.89
N VAL A 594 -44.11 4.60 -0.83
CA VAL A 594 -43.32 4.87 0.38
C VAL A 594 -41.83 4.79 0.06
N ALA A 595 -41.42 3.77 -0.70
CA ALA A 595 -40.04 3.62 -1.14
C ALA A 595 -39.59 4.79 -2.06
N CYS A 596 -40.42 5.21 -3.01
CA CYS A 596 -40.15 6.36 -3.88
C CYS A 596 -40.05 7.67 -3.07
N THR A 597 -40.92 7.86 -2.08
CA THR A 597 -40.86 9.03 -1.19
C THR A 597 -39.58 9.03 -0.34
N ALA A 598 -39.18 7.88 0.20
CA ALA A 598 -37.93 7.76 0.96
C ALA A 598 -36.71 8.07 0.08
N LEU A 599 -36.66 7.54 -1.15
CA LEU A 599 -35.61 7.83 -2.12
C LEU A 599 -35.55 9.30 -2.51
N TYR A 600 -36.69 9.93 -2.74
CA TYR A 600 -36.78 11.36 -3.03
C TYR A 600 -36.21 12.21 -1.88
N VAL A 601 -36.62 11.94 -0.64
CA VAL A 601 -36.11 12.64 0.54
C VAL A 601 -34.60 12.44 0.69
N LEU A 602 -34.11 11.20 0.49
CA LEU A 602 -32.68 10.89 0.55
C LEU A 602 -31.90 11.64 -0.53
N LEU A 603 -32.37 11.66 -1.78
CA LEU A 603 -31.71 12.35 -2.88
C LEU A 603 -31.59 13.86 -2.60
N HIS A 604 -32.68 14.51 -2.17
CA HIS A 604 -32.68 15.94 -1.92
C HIS A 604 -31.86 16.34 -0.68
N ARG A 605 -31.92 15.55 0.40
CA ARG A 605 -31.17 15.88 1.63
C ARG A 605 -29.70 15.49 1.58
N ALA A 606 -29.36 14.39 0.91
CA ALA A 606 -27.99 13.90 0.85
C ALA A 606 -27.23 14.46 -0.36
N VAL A 607 -27.77 14.33 -1.57
CA VAL A 607 -27.05 14.62 -2.83
C VAL A 607 -27.22 16.06 -3.28
N SER A 608 -28.45 16.57 -3.27
CA SER A 608 -28.76 17.91 -3.82
C SER A 608 -28.13 19.05 -3.01
N ARG A 609 -27.99 18.88 -1.69
CA ARG A 609 -27.44 19.90 -0.80
C ARG A 609 -25.94 20.08 -1.03
N ASP A 610 -25.50 21.33 -1.22
CA ASP A 610 -24.10 21.73 -1.48
C ASP A 610 -23.46 21.04 -2.70
N CYS A 611 -24.28 20.64 -3.68
CA CYS A 611 -23.78 20.10 -4.94
C CYS A 611 -22.94 21.16 -5.67
N PRO A 612 -21.74 20.83 -6.19
CA PRO A 612 -20.86 21.78 -6.89
C PRO A 612 -21.44 22.28 -8.21
N LEU A 613 -22.39 21.53 -8.81
CA LEU A 613 -23.03 21.88 -10.08
C LEU A 613 -24.02 23.05 -9.89
N THR A 614 -24.13 23.92 -10.89
CA THR A 614 -24.96 25.14 -10.82
C THR A 614 -26.07 25.15 -11.87
N GLY A 615 -27.17 25.83 -11.58
CA GLY A 615 -28.26 26.09 -12.54
C GLY A 615 -28.86 24.84 -13.17
N GLN A 616 -28.93 24.83 -14.52
CA GLN A 616 -29.56 23.78 -15.32
C GLN A 616 -28.79 22.45 -15.29
N GLU A 617 -27.46 22.48 -15.17
CA GLU A 617 -26.62 21.26 -15.13
C GLU A 617 -26.96 20.41 -13.90
N ARG A 618 -27.19 21.06 -12.75
CA ARG A 618 -27.61 20.40 -11.52
C ARG A 618 -28.98 19.73 -11.66
N GLU A 619 -29.93 20.40 -12.30
CA GLU A 619 -31.27 19.85 -12.50
C GLU A 619 -31.25 18.63 -13.43
N GLN A 620 -30.51 18.72 -14.54
CA GLN A 620 -30.32 17.60 -15.47
C GLN A 620 -29.64 16.41 -14.79
N TYR A 621 -28.60 16.67 -14.00
CA TYR A 621 -27.91 15.65 -13.24
C TYR A 621 -28.82 14.92 -12.24
N LEU A 622 -29.60 15.67 -11.44
CA LEU A 622 -30.50 15.07 -10.45
C LEU A 622 -31.63 14.24 -11.07
N LEU A 623 -32.06 14.55 -12.30
CA LEU A 623 -33.08 13.77 -13.01
C LEU A 623 -32.63 12.33 -13.31
N ASN A 624 -31.32 12.10 -13.45
CA ASN A 624 -30.77 10.77 -13.76
C ASN A 624 -30.75 9.82 -12.54
N PHE A 625 -31.10 10.31 -11.36
CA PHE A 625 -31.18 9.50 -10.15
C PHE A 625 -32.54 8.81 -10.03
N VAL A 626 -32.51 7.54 -9.66
CA VAL A 626 -33.71 6.81 -9.25
C VAL A 626 -34.26 7.43 -7.96
N GLY A 627 -35.53 7.86 -8.01
CA GLY A 627 -36.20 8.60 -6.94
C GLY A 627 -36.25 10.12 -7.13
N SER A 628 -35.90 10.63 -8.32
CA SER A 628 -35.91 12.07 -8.63
C SER A 628 -37.30 12.70 -8.75
N ARG A 629 -38.36 11.90 -8.96
CA ARG A 629 -39.75 12.37 -9.07
C ARG A 629 -40.64 11.61 -8.07
N LEU A 630 -41.50 12.34 -7.36
CA LEU A 630 -42.60 11.75 -6.59
C LEU A 630 -43.68 11.29 -7.57
N GLU A 631 -43.87 9.98 -7.72
CA GLU A 631 -45.01 9.44 -8.46
C GLU A 631 -46.30 9.73 -7.67
N GLY A 632 -46.98 10.80 -8.08
CA GLY A 632 -48.19 11.32 -7.44
C GLY A 632 -48.70 12.66 -7.98
N GLY A 633 -48.08 13.19 -9.04
CA GLY A 633 -48.57 14.36 -9.77
C GLY A 633 -49.09 13.98 -11.14
N GLY A 634 -50.33 13.48 -11.20
CA GLY A 634 -51.05 13.36 -12.46
C GLY A 634 -51.34 14.74 -13.06
N SER A 635 -50.94 14.91 -14.33
CA SER A 635 -51.27 15.98 -15.27
C SER A 635 -50.68 17.38 -15.03
N SER A 636 -49.83 17.84 -15.96
CA SER A 636 -50.31 18.75 -17.01
C SER A 636 -49.21 19.11 -18.00
N SER A 637 -49.34 18.53 -19.19
CA SER A 637 -49.17 19.31 -20.41
C SER A 637 -50.16 20.48 -20.37
N MET A 638 -49.76 21.65 -19.86
CA MET A 638 -50.42 22.93 -20.12
C MET A 638 -49.55 24.08 -19.58
N MET A 639 -48.46 24.38 -20.28
CA MET A 639 -47.98 25.75 -20.32
C MET A 639 -48.98 26.57 -21.15
N SER A 640 -49.96 27.20 -20.50
CA SER A 640 -50.42 28.54 -20.87
C SER A 640 -51.49 29.03 -19.90
N SER A 641 -51.28 30.25 -19.40
CA SER A 641 -52.26 31.21 -18.88
C SER A 641 -52.52 31.27 -17.36
N ALA A 642 -52.55 32.54 -16.89
CA ALA A 642 -52.99 33.08 -15.60
C ALA A 642 -52.06 32.79 -14.40
N ALA A 643 -51.24 33.71 -13.87
CA ALA A 643 -51.47 35.10 -13.45
C ALA A 643 -52.67 35.30 -12.49
N SER A 644 -52.31 35.71 -11.27
CA SER A 644 -53.16 36.25 -10.19
C SER A 644 -54.00 35.26 -9.36
N SER A 645 -53.73 35.19 -8.05
CA SER A 645 -54.57 35.83 -7.02
C SER A 645 -54.29 35.24 -5.62
N ARG A 646 -54.55 36.09 -4.62
CA ARG A 646 -54.30 35.93 -3.18
C ARG A 646 -55.25 34.94 -2.50
N ALA A 647 -54.73 34.36 -1.42
CA ALA A 647 -55.35 34.08 -0.12
C ALA A 647 -56.64 33.24 -0.04
N SER A 648 -56.54 32.08 0.62
CA SER A 648 -57.44 31.67 1.71
C SER A 648 -56.97 30.35 2.33
N THR A 649 -56.75 30.34 3.64
CA THR A 649 -56.76 29.12 4.45
C THR A 649 -58.19 28.60 4.61
N PRO A 650 -58.39 27.27 4.61
CA PRO A 650 -59.10 26.66 5.74
C PRO A 650 -58.41 25.39 6.27
N GLN A 651 -58.68 25.09 7.54
CA GLN A 651 -58.10 23.99 8.33
C GLN A 651 -58.47 22.58 7.82
N PRO A 652 -57.65 21.54 8.13
CA PRO A 652 -57.96 20.16 7.81
C PRO A 652 -58.65 19.42 8.96
N SER A 653 -59.65 18.62 8.63
CA SER A 653 -60.19 17.56 9.48
C SER A 653 -59.56 16.21 9.11
N ASN A 654 -58.89 15.59 10.08
CA ASN A 654 -58.69 14.14 10.29
C ASN A 654 -58.37 13.27 9.06
N TYR A 655 -57.07 13.11 8.75
CA TYR A 655 -56.54 11.88 8.15
C TYR A 655 -55.13 11.59 8.71
N CYS A 656 -54.93 10.30 9.01
CA CYS A 656 -53.87 9.62 9.75
C CYS A 656 -52.42 10.15 9.71
N ASP A 657 -51.79 10.08 10.89
CA ASP A 657 -50.40 10.42 11.27
C ASP A 657 -49.29 9.72 10.45
N PHE A 658 -49.07 10.18 9.22
CA PHE A 658 -47.82 10.03 8.47
C PHE A 658 -47.61 11.34 7.71
N VAL A 659 -47.06 12.35 8.38
CA VAL A 659 -46.27 13.49 7.84
C VAL A 659 -46.26 14.58 8.92
N SER A 660 -45.15 14.64 9.65
CA SER A 660 -44.73 15.83 10.39
C SER A 660 -43.20 15.82 10.49
N ILE A 661 -42.56 15.98 9.32
CA ILE A 661 -41.22 16.56 9.25
C ILE A 661 -41.43 17.95 8.68
N GLN A 662 -41.58 18.94 9.57
CA GLN A 662 -41.56 20.34 9.20
C GLN A 662 -40.22 20.65 8.52
N LEU A 663 -40.32 21.23 7.33
CA LEU A 663 -39.24 21.94 6.66
C LEU A 663 -39.04 23.27 7.41
N GLU A 664 -38.05 23.28 8.31
CA GLU A 664 -37.26 24.45 8.66
C GLU A 664 -35.77 24.11 8.50
#